data_AF-A0A7V4U1J5-F1
#
_entry.id   AF-A0A7V4U1J5-F1
#
_cell.length_a   1.000
_cell.length_b   1.000
_cell.length_c   1.000
_cell.angle_alpha   90.00
_cell.angle_beta   90.00
_cell.angle_gamma   90.00
#
_symmetry.space_group_name_H-M   'P 1'
#
loop_
_entity.id
_entity.type
_entity.pdbx_description
1 polymer ?
#
loop_
_entity_poly.entity_id
_entity_poly.type
_entity_poly.pdbx_seq_one_letter_code
_entity_poly.pdbx_strand_id
1 'polypeptide(L)'
;MKNIFRPNYLRLGIILIALLLSAVITLTLYLRLTPWSLERVKTTGLRYGSPSEFRDLNHDGFSEFLLFANDNRGGRNVHYIVFYNYDLATIDQCNTREYINPENVFYGDYTGDGYDECFVFTANEDSVFLYVFNVIGQNVLIDRQFVITIPTNHNFWQVTKAEVYDINGDFRKELLFTLHPGRASEPRGLYVFNLQKKTIINRFENQSSKDNFLLYDLTGDGSKEIIVLGKANGNGPKDAPFTDYKNWVFILGHNLKLKFPPLSYGAYPSAFKAIPVQIQDKPYLLIAHYRIGTEFVKKPLGVYLVDSRGRFERRQYFPVNKMAGIYTAADNEDNPHQLFMNFANMQLARYDIAANTLILKDVGISNLRNMIVCDMDLDGRKELLIESGQGIGIFDPEFNLLAKIEKPGPVHLSLRRRGQNLPPEIGVSSPERFYHFRVIGNPLFNWLPALFILLFGAIAGLLLLGNAALTRMFTFFNYFAYSIKQTKDGVILLKPDGRLYYFNAAAQKLLSGKEALKTKIHYLQAFDAYKDVTGCIMESMQSGEAVQKDFIANKDNVNIKGEIRVIPFKTKFNYIYAYLVEIKDFTEPVMTDRHRVWSRTVRKIAHDIKTPLGAVLLNLERIQQKIEDKDPEVSNLTRNDFSLTLSEIKRIQNMTRLFLKFSNLEAPNIQPVQLSSIVNEVLDHFNAYLEGGISVDVQLETEEHTLYGDARQLEIAFQILIENAIDALKGKGNIRITSELAQYLDTNFEECLEIEIADNGPGIPAFQKDQIFEPFFSSKKDGTGMGLTIARKIIQDHNGEIELISKKDYGTVFRLTLPAKKDTV
;
A
#
# COMPACT_ATOMS: atom_id res chain seq x y z
N MET A 1 31.86 -18.91 -24.81
CA MET A 1 30.59 -18.69 -24.07
C MET A 1 30.15 -17.23 -24.16
N LYS A 2 29.75 -16.73 -25.35
CA LYS A 2 29.47 -15.29 -25.58
C LYS A 2 28.01 -14.98 -26.01
N ASN A 3 27.09 -15.94 -25.95
CA ASN A 3 25.76 -15.80 -26.56
C ASN A 3 24.53 -16.09 -25.65
N ILE A 4 24.64 -16.11 -24.32
CA ILE A 4 23.52 -16.60 -23.48
C ILE A 4 22.62 -15.50 -22.85
N PHE A 5 22.96 -14.21 -22.84
CA PHE A 5 22.06 -13.20 -22.25
C PHE A 5 21.95 -11.93 -23.11
N ARG A 6 20.95 -11.89 -24.00
CA ARG A 6 20.48 -10.59 -24.51
C ARG A 6 19.75 -9.88 -23.36
N PRO A 7 20.07 -8.61 -23.04
CA PRO A 7 19.52 -7.88 -21.89
C PRO A 7 17.99 -7.79 -21.87
N ASN A 8 17.34 -7.90 -23.03
CA ASN A 8 15.88 -7.88 -23.14
C ASN A 8 15.22 -9.15 -22.57
N TYR A 9 15.83 -10.33 -22.70
CA TYR A 9 15.26 -11.57 -22.14
C TYR A 9 15.36 -11.63 -20.62
N LEU A 10 16.42 -11.05 -20.05
CA LEU A 10 16.58 -10.97 -18.59
C LEU A 10 15.54 -10.02 -17.97
N ARG A 11 15.29 -8.87 -18.60
CA ARG A 11 14.23 -7.94 -18.17
C ARG A 11 12.84 -8.58 -18.28
N LEU A 12 12.59 -9.31 -19.37
CA LEU A 12 11.34 -10.06 -19.53
C LEU A 12 11.17 -11.13 -18.44
N GLY A 13 12.24 -11.87 -18.12
CA GLY A 13 12.23 -12.85 -17.02
C GLY A 13 11.94 -12.21 -15.66
N ILE A 14 12.53 -11.06 -15.36
CA ILE A 14 12.25 -10.29 -14.13
C ILE A 14 10.78 -9.89 -14.04
N ILE A 15 10.21 -9.38 -15.14
CA ILE A 15 8.80 -8.98 -15.20
C ILE A 15 7.89 -10.19 -14.97
N LEU A 16 8.19 -11.34 -15.58
CA LEU A 16 7.43 -12.58 -15.40
C LEU A 16 7.46 -13.08 -13.95
N ILE A 17 8.62 -13.01 -13.29
CA ILE A 17 8.75 -13.38 -11.86
C ILE A 17 7.91 -12.45 -10.99
N ALA A 18 7.97 -11.13 -11.23
CA ALA A 18 7.16 -10.16 -10.48
C ALA A 18 5.66 -10.41 -10.67
N LEU A 19 5.24 -10.73 -11.89
CA LEU A 19 3.85 -11.05 -12.22
C LEU A 19 3.38 -12.29 -11.46
N LEU A 20 4.16 -13.38 -11.49
CA LEU A 20 3.85 -14.64 -10.82
C LEU A 20 3.74 -14.45 -9.29
N LEU A 21 4.70 -13.78 -8.67
CA LEU A 21 4.67 -13.54 -7.22
C LEU A 21 3.44 -12.72 -6.81
N SER A 22 3.15 -11.65 -7.55
CA SER A 22 1.99 -10.80 -7.27
C SER A 22 0.67 -11.54 -7.46
N ALA A 23 0.60 -12.41 -8.49
CA ALA A 23 -0.56 -13.24 -8.75
C ALA A 23 -0.78 -14.27 -7.63
N VAL A 24 0.28 -14.95 -7.16
CA VAL A 24 0.18 -15.93 -6.07
C VAL A 24 -0.30 -15.28 -4.77
N ILE A 25 0.25 -14.11 -4.40
CA ILE A 25 -0.17 -13.38 -3.19
C ILE A 25 -1.63 -12.96 -3.30
N THR A 26 -2.02 -12.34 -4.42
CA THR A 26 -3.39 -11.85 -4.62
C THR A 26 -4.39 -13.00 -4.68
N LEU A 27 -4.05 -14.10 -5.36
CA LEU A 27 -4.89 -15.31 -5.40
C LEU A 27 -5.06 -15.94 -4.01
N THR A 28 -3.99 -15.98 -3.22
CA THR A 28 -4.07 -16.48 -1.84
C THR A 28 -5.01 -15.64 -0.97
N LEU A 29 -5.00 -14.32 -1.14
CA LEU A 29 -5.94 -13.42 -0.46
C LEU A 29 -7.37 -13.57 -1.00
N TYR A 30 -7.55 -13.67 -2.32
CA TYR A 30 -8.84 -13.90 -2.95
C TYR A 30 -9.53 -15.18 -2.44
N LEU A 31 -8.75 -16.25 -2.20
CA LEU A 31 -9.26 -17.51 -1.65
C LEU A 31 -9.60 -17.45 -0.15
N ARG A 32 -9.12 -16.44 0.59
CA ARG A 32 -9.36 -16.29 2.03
C ARG A 32 -10.39 -15.22 2.37
N LEU A 33 -10.49 -14.19 1.55
CA LEU A 33 -11.42 -13.08 1.71
C LEU A 33 -12.73 -13.38 1.01
N THR A 34 -13.82 -12.85 1.55
CA THR A 34 -15.15 -12.95 0.94
C THR A 34 -15.56 -11.59 0.36
N PRO A 35 -16.34 -11.53 -0.74
CA PRO A 35 -16.80 -10.29 -1.36
C PRO A 35 -17.53 -9.35 -0.42
N TRP A 36 -18.32 -9.92 0.49
CA TRP A 36 -19.06 -9.19 1.51
C TRP A 36 -18.50 -9.47 2.90
N SER A 37 -18.77 -8.54 3.81
CA SER A 37 -18.50 -8.65 5.23
C SER A 37 -19.75 -8.29 6.02
N LEU A 38 -19.84 -8.80 7.25
CA LEU A 38 -21.00 -8.63 8.11
C LEU A 38 -20.65 -7.67 9.24
N GLU A 39 -21.22 -6.47 9.17
CA GLU A 39 -21.07 -5.45 10.19
C GLU A 39 -22.12 -5.65 11.28
N ARG A 40 -21.70 -5.73 12.54
CA ARG A 40 -22.63 -5.81 13.66
C ARG A 40 -23.15 -4.41 13.98
N VAL A 41 -24.44 -4.17 13.76
CA VAL A 41 -25.08 -2.86 13.91
C VAL A 41 -25.59 -2.64 15.34
N LYS A 42 -26.20 -3.67 15.93
CA LYS A 42 -26.84 -3.57 17.25
C LYS A 42 -26.76 -4.91 17.98
N THR A 43 -26.65 -4.85 19.31
CA THR A 43 -26.86 -6.01 20.19
C THR A 43 -28.01 -5.68 21.12
N THR A 44 -29.01 -6.55 21.17
CA THR A 44 -30.19 -6.39 22.02
C THR A 44 -30.14 -7.43 23.13
N GLY A 45 -30.18 -6.99 24.39
CA GLY A 45 -30.38 -7.90 25.52
C GLY A 45 -31.84 -8.35 25.56
N LEU A 46 -32.07 -9.65 25.66
CA LEU A 46 -33.41 -10.21 25.70
C LEU A 46 -33.79 -10.41 27.17
N ARG A 47 -34.79 -9.66 27.65
CA ARG A 47 -35.26 -9.80 29.04
C ARG A 47 -35.97 -11.15 29.30
N TYR A 48 -36.52 -11.78 28.27
CA TYR A 48 -37.39 -12.96 28.38
C TYR A 48 -37.21 -13.90 27.16
N GLY A 49 -36.02 -14.50 26.99
CA GLY A 49 -35.79 -15.53 25.95
C GLY A 49 -35.59 -15.01 24.52
N SER A 50 -35.28 -15.94 23.60
CA SER A 50 -34.98 -15.63 22.19
C SER A 50 -36.21 -15.12 21.40
N PRO A 51 -36.03 -14.15 20.50
CA PRO A 51 -37.07 -13.76 19.54
C PRO A 51 -37.49 -14.98 18.76
N SER A 52 -38.78 -15.16 18.61
CA SER A 52 -39.28 -16.31 17.88
C SER A 52 -39.57 -15.96 16.42
N GLU A 53 -39.97 -14.71 16.13
CA GLU A 53 -40.40 -14.31 14.78
C GLU A 53 -40.21 -12.80 14.52
N PHE A 54 -39.95 -12.45 13.26
CA PHE A 54 -40.00 -11.08 12.72
C PHE A 54 -41.01 -11.04 11.58
N ARG A 55 -41.90 -10.05 11.60
CA ARG A 55 -42.95 -9.90 10.58
C ARG A 55 -43.33 -8.44 10.44
N ASP A 56 -43.55 -8.00 9.22
CA ASP A 56 -44.05 -6.65 8.88
C ASP A 56 -45.58 -6.68 8.92
N LEU A 57 -46.14 -6.53 10.12
CA LEU A 57 -47.57 -6.63 10.41
C LEU A 57 -48.35 -5.42 9.89
N ASN A 58 -47.70 -4.25 9.83
CA ASN A 58 -48.34 -3.02 9.38
C ASN A 58 -48.06 -2.69 7.90
N HIS A 59 -47.29 -3.54 7.19
CA HIS A 59 -46.90 -3.40 5.80
C HIS A 59 -46.17 -2.08 5.48
N ASP A 60 -45.48 -1.48 6.46
CA ASP A 60 -44.67 -0.27 6.29
C ASP A 60 -43.23 -0.55 5.79
N GLY A 61 -42.90 -1.84 5.63
CA GLY A 61 -41.60 -2.34 5.22
C GLY A 61 -40.66 -2.63 6.39
N PHE A 62 -41.00 -2.27 7.62
CA PHE A 62 -40.21 -2.55 8.81
C PHE A 62 -40.80 -3.72 9.59
N SER A 63 -39.97 -4.71 9.91
CA SER A 63 -40.49 -5.86 10.66
C SER A 63 -40.68 -5.53 12.14
N GLU A 64 -41.89 -5.74 12.65
CA GLU A 64 -42.19 -5.98 14.06
C GLU A 64 -41.53 -7.26 14.56
N PHE A 65 -41.35 -7.29 15.87
CA PHE A 65 -40.70 -8.33 16.62
C PHE A 65 -41.68 -8.99 17.58
N LEU A 66 -41.72 -10.33 17.57
CA LEU A 66 -42.68 -11.10 18.36
C LEU A 66 -41.96 -12.03 19.34
N LEU A 67 -42.38 -11.95 20.59
CA LEU A 67 -41.83 -12.74 21.69
C LEU A 67 -42.92 -13.57 22.36
N PHE A 68 -42.76 -14.89 22.30
CA PHE A 68 -43.68 -15.84 22.92
C PHE A 68 -43.11 -16.27 24.27
N ALA A 69 -43.95 -16.20 25.31
CA ALA A 69 -43.56 -16.57 26.66
C ALA A 69 -44.61 -17.50 27.30
N ASN A 70 -44.12 -18.57 27.91
CA ASN A 70 -44.89 -19.54 28.67
C ASN A 70 -44.24 -19.66 30.05
N ASP A 71 -44.54 -18.72 30.94
CA ASP A 71 -43.90 -18.58 32.25
C ASP A 71 -44.71 -19.25 33.36
N ASN A 72 -44.04 -19.74 34.41
CA ASN A 72 -44.68 -20.07 35.68
C ASN A 72 -44.39 -18.96 36.70
N ARG A 73 -45.38 -18.12 36.99
CA ARG A 73 -45.27 -16.99 37.93
C ARG A 73 -46.06 -17.29 39.18
N GLY A 74 -45.37 -17.64 40.26
CA GLY A 74 -45.99 -17.87 41.58
C GLY A 74 -46.96 -19.06 41.61
N GLY A 75 -46.69 -20.11 40.83
CA GLY A 75 -47.55 -21.30 40.74
C GLY A 75 -48.70 -21.19 39.73
N ARG A 76 -48.81 -20.07 39.01
CA ARG A 76 -49.73 -19.91 37.88
C ARG A 76 -48.93 -19.89 36.58
N ASN A 77 -49.33 -20.74 35.63
CA ASN A 77 -48.83 -20.66 34.28
C ASN A 77 -49.46 -19.44 33.59
N VAL A 78 -48.63 -18.58 33.01
CA VAL A 78 -49.03 -17.39 32.27
C VAL A 78 -48.46 -17.50 30.86
N HIS A 79 -49.33 -17.36 29.87
CA HIS A 79 -49.01 -17.55 28.47
C HIS A 79 -49.30 -16.26 27.72
N TYR A 80 -48.30 -15.69 27.06
CA TYR A 80 -48.44 -14.38 26.42
C TYR A 80 -47.50 -14.19 25.22
N ILE A 81 -47.90 -13.28 24.34
CA ILE A 81 -47.13 -12.79 23.20
C ILE A 81 -46.91 -11.30 23.41
N VAL A 82 -45.67 -10.85 23.29
CA VAL A 82 -45.34 -9.42 23.29
C VAL A 82 -44.92 -9.01 21.89
N PHE A 83 -45.57 -7.99 21.37
CA PHE A 83 -45.28 -7.38 20.08
C PHE A 83 -44.46 -6.13 20.31
N TYR A 84 -43.38 -5.98 19.57
CA TYR A 84 -42.52 -4.81 19.61
C TYR A 84 -42.38 -4.25 18.20
N ASN A 85 -42.29 -2.93 18.10
CA ASN A 85 -42.00 -2.28 16.84
C ASN A 85 -40.54 -2.53 16.42
N TYR A 86 -40.18 -2.01 15.25
CA TYR A 86 -38.81 -2.08 14.75
C TYR A 86 -37.79 -1.60 15.80
N ASP A 87 -38.03 -0.49 16.50
CA ASP A 87 -37.10 0.06 17.50
C ASP A 87 -37.08 -0.68 18.85
N LEU A 88 -37.86 -1.76 18.98
CA LEU A 88 -38.05 -2.58 20.18
C LEU A 88 -38.82 -1.87 21.30
N ALA A 89 -39.64 -0.87 20.95
CA ALA A 89 -40.68 -0.39 21.84
C ALA A 89 -41.86 -1.36 21.78
N THR A 90 -42.43 -1.71 22.94
CA THR A 90 -43.61 -2.56 22.99
C THR A 90 -44.79 -1.88 22.30
N ILE A 91 -45.37 -2.56 21.31
CA ILE A 91 -46.63 -2.18 20.65
C ILE A 91 -47.79 -2.66 21.51
N ASP A 92 -47.83 -3.96 21.82
CA ASP A 92 -48.91 -4.58 22.57
C ASP A 92 -48.45 -5.89 23.24
N GLN A 93 -49.26 -6.40 24.18
CA GLN A 93 -49.11 -7.72 24.76
C GLN A 93 -50.46 -8.45 24.79
N CYS A 94 -50.52 -9.63 24.20
CA CYS A 94 -51.69 -10.50 24.19
C CYS A 94 -51.47 -11.69 25.13
N ASN A 95 -52.49 -12.06 25.91
CA ASN A 95 -52.42 -13.18 26.85
C ASN A 95 -53.41 -14.28 26.46
N THR A 96 -53.04 -15.54 26.65
CA THR A 96 -53.93 -16.70 26.47
C THR A 96 -54.08 -17.48 27.77
N ARG A 97 -55.15 -18.28 27.89
CA ARG A 97 -55.35 -19.15 29.04
C ARG A 97 -54.51 -20.43 28.96
N GLU A 98 -54.33 -20.94 27.75
CA GLU A 98 -53.59 -22.16 27.48
C GLU A 98 -52.20 -21.86 26.90
N TYR A 99 -51.33 -22.86 26.91
CA TYR A 99 -49.99 -22.82 26.34
C TYR A 99 -50.00 -22.35 24.89
N ILE A 100 -49.12 -21.39 24.56
CA ILE A 100 -48.93 -20.91 23.19
C ILE A 100 -47.82 -21.71 22.54
N ASN A 101 -48.18 -22.47 21.51
CA ASN A 101 -47.23 -23.05 20.59
C ASN A 101 -47.02 -22.08 19.42
N PRO A 102 -45.80 -21.52 19.22
CA PRO A 102 -45.54 -20.59 18.12
C PRO A 102 -45.92 -21.14 16.73
N GLU A 103 -45.82 -22.45 16.53
CA GLU A 103 -46.20 -23.14 15.29
C GLU A 103 -47.71 -23.08 14.98
N ASN A 104 -48.53 -22.65 15.95
CA ASN A 104 -49.98 -22.50 15.84
C ASN A 104 -50.42 -21.03 15.80
N VAL A 105 -49.48 -20.12 15.55
CA VAL A 105 -49.74 -18.67 15.43
C VAL A 105 -49.61 -18.25 13.97
N PHE A 106 -50.62 -17.53 13.49
CA PHE A 106 -50.76 -17.12 12.10
C PHE A 106 -51.15 -15.66 12.00
N TYR A 107 -50.96 -15.08 10.83
CA TYR A 107 -51.21 -13.67 10.60
C TYR A 107 -51.93 -13.45 9.28
N GLY A 108 -52.77 -12.44 9.24
CA GLY A 108 -53.40 -11.97 8.01
C GLY A 108 -54.39 -10.86 8.26
N ASP A 109 -54.53 -9.98 7.27
CA ASP A 109 -55.51 -8.91 7.27
C ASP A 109 -56.94 -9.48 7.16
N TYR A 110 -57.64 -9.55 8.29
CA TYR A 110 -59.04 -9.91 8.40
C TYR A 110 -59.96 -8.69 8.40
N THR A 111 -59.59 -7.61 9.10
CA THR A 111 -60.45 -6.43 9.21
C THR A 111 -60.57 -5.64 7.91
N GLY A 112 -59.63 -5.84 6.98
CA GLY A 112 -59.55 -5.10 5.71
C GLY A 112 -58.93 -3.72 5.86
N ASP A 113 -58.26 -3.43 6.99
CA ASP A 113 -57.58 -2.15 7.23
C ASP A 113 -56.16 -2.09 6.65
N GLY A 114 -55.70 -3.21 6.07
CA GLY A 114 -54.37 -3.35 5.49
C GLY A 114 -53.31 -3.78 6.50
N TYR A 115 -53.68 -4.10 7.74
CA TYR A 115 -52.77 -4.61 8.78
C TYR A 115 -53.08 -6.06 9.11
N ASP A 116 -52.04 -6.84 9.40
CA ASP A 116 -52.17 -8.25 9.76
C ASP A 116 -52.65 -8.40 11.21
N GLU A 117 -53.78 -9.10 11.43
CA GLU A 117 -54.17 -9.57 12.76
C GLU A 117 -53.47 -10.88 13.13
N CYS A 118 -53.29 -11.10 14.43
CA CYS A 118 -52.66 -12.28 15.00
C CYS A 118 -53.70 -13.32 15.42
N PHE A 119 -53.63 -14.51 14.83
CA PHE A 119 -54.50 -15.67 15.08
C PHE A 119 -53.73 -16.70 15.89
N VAL A 120 -54.15 -16.96 17.13
CA VAL A 120 -53.48 -17.92 18.02
C VAL A 120 -54.41 -19.10 18.27
N PHE A 121 -54.02 -20.28 17.79
CA PHE A 121 -54.70 -21.52 18.15
C PHE A 121 -54.07 -22.12 19.40
N THR A 122 -54.89 -22.44 20.38
CA THR A 122 -54.49 -23.16 21.58
C THR A 122 -55.37 -24.40 21.77
N ALA A 123 -55.01 -25.28 22.71
CA ALA A 123 -55.89 -26.37 23.09
C ALA A 123 -55.89 -26.59 24.59
N ASN A 124 -57.03 -27.04 25.08
CA ASN A 124 -57.20 -27.55 26.43
C ASN A 124 -57.89 -28.92 26.33
N GLU A 125 -57.25 -29.96 26.86
CA GLU A 125 -57.72 -31.34 26.82
C GLU A 125 -58.12 -31.79 25.39
N ASP A 126 -59.41 -31.88 25.11
CA ASP A 126 -60.00 -32.34 23.86
C ASP A 126 -60.45 -31.20 22.95
N SER A 127 -60.17 -29.95 23.28
CA SER A 127 -60.81 -28.80 22.63
C SER A 127 -59.78 -27.80 22.13
N VAL A 128 -59.87 -27.43 20.85
CA VAL A 128 -59.07 -26.38 20.22
C VAL A 128 -59.81 -25.05 20.32
N PHE A 129 -59.10 -24.01 20.72
CA PHE A 129 -59.59 -22.64 20.85
C PHE A 129 -58.83 -21.69 19.94
N LEU A 130 -59.51 -20.64 19.48
CA LEU A 130 -58.96 -19.56 18.67
C LEU A 130 -59.04 -18.25 19.44
N TYR A 131 -57.92 -17.52 19.43
CA TYR A 131 -57.80 -16.14 19.84
C TYR A 131 -57.45 -15.30 18.60
N VAL A 132 -58.01 -14.10 18.47
CA VAL A 132 -57.69 -13.17 17.38
C VAL A 132 -57.45 -11.78 17.96
N PHE A 133 -56.26 -11.26 17.73
CA PHE A 133 -55.81 -9.97 18.25
C PHE A 133 -55.51 -9.02 17.09
N ASN A 134 -56.09 -7.82 17.12
CA ASN A 134 -55.63 -6.74 16.27
C ASN A 134 -54.49 -6.04 17.01
N VAL A 135 -53.27 -6.33 16.56
CA VAL A 135 -52.02 -5.90 17.20
C VAL A 135 -51.81 -4.40 17.06
N ILE A 136 -52.06 -3.85 15.87
CA ILE A 136 -51.86 -2.43 15.58
C ILE A 136 -52.97 -1.58 16.18
N GLY A 137 -54.22 -2.03 16.07
CA GLY A 137 -55.39 -1.42 16.71
C GLY A 137 -55.46 -1.61 18.23
N GLN A 138 -54.58 -2.46 18.79
CA GLN A 138 -54.48 -2.77 20.22
C GLN A 138 -55.81 -3.23 20.85
N ASN A 139 -56.53 -4.11 20.16
CA ASN A 139 -57.81 -4.64 20.63
C ASN A 139 -57.99 -6.13 20.34
N VAL A 140 -58.75 -6.80 21.22
CA VAL A 140 -59.06 -8.22 21.10
C VAL A 140 -60.31 -8.39 20.23
N LEU A 141 -60.16 -9.02 19.06
CA LEU A 141 -61.28 -9.34 18.17
C LEU A 141 -62.00 -10.63 18.61
N ILE A 142 -61.24 -11.62 19.05
CA ILE A 142 -61.74 -12.88 19.61
C ILE A 142 -60.90 -13.25 20.83
N ASP A 143 -61.50 -13.21 22.02
CA ASP A 143 -60.80 -13.51 23.28
C ASP A 143 -60.60 -15.00 23.52
N ARG A 144 -61.55 -15.88 23.20
CA ARG A 144 -61.39 -17.35 23.29
C ARG A 144 -62.59 -18.04 22.68
N GLN A 145 -62.47 -18.50 21.44
CA GLN A 145 -63.56 -19.16 20.73
C GLN A 145 -63.29 -20.65 20.57
N PHE A 146 -64.24 -21.50 20.96
CA PHE A 146 -64.17 -22.92 20.64
C PHE A 146 -64.22 -23.13 19.13
N VAL A 147 -63.31 -23.95 18.60
CA VAL A 147 -63.19 -24.24 17.17
C VAL A 147 -63.65 -25.66 16.86
N ILE A 148 -63.00 -26.65 17.47
CA ILE A 148 -63.21 -28.07 17.16
C ILE A 148 -62.68 -28.97 18.29
N THR A 149 -63.27 -30.15 18.43
CA THR A 149 -62.83 -31.20 19.35
C THR A 149 -61.76 -32.09 18.71
N ILE A 150 -60.71 -32.41 19.45
CA ILE A 150 -59.62 -33.33 19.11
C ILE A 150 -59.56 -34.51 20.10
N PRO A 151 -59.07 -35.70 19.72
CA PRO A 151 -59.03 -36.85 20.61
C PRO A 151 -58.06 -36.69 21.78
N THR A 152 -58.53 -36.98 23.01
CA THR A 152 -57.76 -36.88 24.28
C THR A 152 -56.54 -37.81 24.36
N ASN A 153 -56.55 -38.94 23.64
CA ASN A 153 -55.51 -39.96 23.75
C ASN A 153 -54.23 -39.62 22.96
N HIS A 154 -54.18 -38.47 22.29
CA HIS A 154 -53.05 -38.04 21.48
C HIS A 154 -52.58 -36.64 21.89
N ASN A 155 -51.44 -36.57 22.58
CA ASN A 155 -50.85 -35.33 23.10
C ASN A 155 -50.33 -34.34 22.03
N PHE A 156 -50.54 -34.60 20.74
CA PHE A 156 -49.99 -33.78 19.66
C PHE A 156 -51.08 -33.42 18.66
N TRP A 157 -51.27 -32.12 18.46
CA TRP A 157 -52.06 -31.53 17.39
C TRP A 157 -51.32 -30.29 16.89
N GLN A 158 -51.61 -29.89 15.65
CA GLN A 158 -51.04 -28.71 15.04
C GLN A 158 -52.01 -28.16 14.01
N VAL A 159 -52.25 -26.86 14.03
CA VAL A 159 -52.75 -26.16 12.86
C VAL A 159 -51.54 -25.93 11.97
N THR A 160 -51.49 -26.58 10.80
CA THR A 160 -50.27 -26.59 9.98
C THR A 160 -50.16 -25.40 9.03
N LYS A 161 -51.31 -24.78 8.72
CA LYS A 161 -51.42 -23.55 7.95
C LYS A 161 -52.75 -22.89 8.30
N ALA A 162 -52.75 -21.56 8.39
CA ALA A 162 -53.96 -20.75 8.34
C ALA A 162 -53.76 -19.54 7.42
N GLU A 163 -54.85 -19.06 6.83
CA GLU A 163 -54.88 -17.90 5.94
C GLU A 163 -56.27 -17.27 5.96
N VAL A 164 -56.33 -15.95 5.87
CA VAL A 164 -57.59 -15.21 5.83
C VAL A 164 -57.89 -14.84 4.38
N TYR A 165 -59.07 -15.21 3.88
CA TYR A 165 -59.42 -15.01 2.48
C TYR A 165 -60.94 -14.95 2.29
N ASP A 166 -61.40 -14.11 1.37
CA ASP A 166 -62.79 -14.12 0.90
C ASP A 166 -62.98 -15.26 -0.12
N ILE A 167 -63.45 -16.40 0.37
CA ILE A 167 -63.53 -17.63 -0.43
C ILE A 167 -64.70 -17.58 -1.38
N ASN A 168 -65.82 -17.03 -0.92
CA ASN A 168 -67.11 -17.11 -1.59
C ASN A 168 -67.41 -15.86 -2.43
N GLY A 169 -66.52 -14.85 -2.40
CA GLY A 169 -66.64 -13.61 -3.15
C GLY A 169 -67.70 -12.66 -2.59
N ASP A 170 -68.05 -12.78 -1.30
CA ASP A 170 -69.07 -11.95 -0.64
C ASP A 170 -68.49 -10.68 0.03
N PHE A 171 -67.21 -10.40 -0.21
CA PHE A 171 -66.40 -9.33 0.38
C PHE A 171 -66.19 -9.47 1.89
N ARG A 172 -66.48 -10.63 2.48
CA ARG A 172 -66.15 -10.96 3.87
C ARG A 172 -65.11 -12.07 3.86
N LYS A 173 -64.02 -11.84 4.59
CA LYS A 173 -62.95 -12.82 4.69
C LYS A 173 -63.31 -13.90 5.72
N GLU A 174 -63.04 -15.16 5.39
CA GLU A 174 -63.05 -16.28 6.30
C GLU A 174 -61.64 -16.71 6.69
N LEU A 175 -61.52 -17.41 7.82
CA LEU A 175 -60.29 -18.07 8.23
C LEU A 175 -60.27 -19.50 7.69
N LEU A 176 -59.34 -19.78 6.77
CA LEU A 176 -59.00 -21.13 6.34
C LEU A 176 -57.91 -21.66 7.23
N PHE A 177 -58.04 -22.90 7.67
CA PHE A 177 -56.95 -23.56 8.38
C PHE A 177 -56.96 -25.07 8.19
N THR A 178 -55.77 -25.68 8.23
CA THR A 178 -55.61 -27.13 8.24
C THR A 178 -55.33 -27.62 9.64
N LEU A 179 -55.92 -28.76 10.02
CA LEU A 179 -55.69 -29.39 11.32
C LEU A 179 -55.05 -30.76 11.15
N HIS A 180 -53.93 -30.96 11.84
CA HIS A 180 -53.19 -32.22 11.94
C HIS A 180 -53.22 -32.70 13.40
N PRO A 181 -53.90 -33.82 13.73
CA PRO A 181 -54.07 -34.29 15.10
C PRO A 181 -52.98 -35.31 15.50
N GLY A 182 -51.77 -35.16 14.95
CA GLY A 182 -50.67 -36.08 15.20
C GLY A 182 -50.93 -37.50 14.69
N ARG A 183 -51.02 -38.43 15.64
CA ARG A 183 -51.27 -39.86 15.35
C ARG A 183 -52.75 -40.21 15.28
N ALA A 184 -53.65 -39.33 15.72
CA ALA A 184 -55.08 -39.62 15.67
C ALA A 184 -55.58 -39.65 14.22
N SER A 185 -56.51 -40.53 13.87
CA SER A 185 -57.06 -40.59 12.49
C SER A 185 -57.92 -39.38 12.13
N GLU A 186 -58.57 -38.75 13.12
CA GLU A 186 -59.47 -37.60 12.95
C GLU A 186 -59.42 -36.70 14.20
N PRO A 187 -59.76 -35.40 14.10
CA PRO A 187 -60.09 -34.65 12.88
C PRO A 187 -58.84 -34.34 12.03
N ARG A 188 -58.93 -34.58 10.71
CA ARG A 188 -57.86 -34.30 9.73
C ARG A 188 -58.45 -33.62 8.49
N GLY A 189 -58.30 -32.31 8.39
CA GLY A 189 -59.01 -31.59 7.33
C GLY A 189 -58.53 -30.17 7.10
N LEU A 190 -59.12 -29.59 6.07
CA LEU A 190 -59.17 -28.15 5.84
C LEU A 190 -60.54 -27.65 6.32
N TYR A 191 -60.55 -26.56 7.07
CA TYR A 191 -61.74 -25.98 7.67
C TYR A 191 -61.90 -24.53 7.23
N VAL A 192 -63.15 -24.13 7.02
CA VAL A 192 -63.54 -22.74 6.79
C VAL A 192 -64.28 -22.24 8.02
N PHE A 193 -63.65 -21.31 8.74
CA PHE A 193 -64.22 -20.70 9.93
C PHE A 193 -64.69 -19.28 9.63
N ASN A 194 -65.97 -19.04 9.86
CA ASN A 194 -66.54 -17.72 9.74
C ASN A 194 -66.33 -16.96 11.06
N LEU A 195 -65.46 -15.95 11.04
CA LEU A 195 -65.06 -15.21 12.23
C LEU A 195 -66.20 -14.38 12.85
N GLN A 196 -67.17 -13.92 12.05
CA GLN A 196 -68.34 -13.20 12.55
C GLN A 196 -69.35 -14.12 13.24
N LYS A 197 -69.67 -15.26 12.60
CA LYS A 197 -70.58 -16.28 13.14
C LYS A 197 -69.92 -17.17 14.20
N LYS A 198 -68.59 -17.10 14.33
CA LYS A 198 -67.76 -17.86 15.26
C LYS A 198 -68.00 -19.38 15.15
N THR A 199 -68.10 -19.88 13.92
CA THR A 199 -68.39 -21.29 13.63
C THR A 199 -67.74 -21.76 12.34
N ILE A 200 -67.49 -23.07 12.25
CA ILE A 200 -67.06 -23.73 11.02
C ILE A 200 -68.27 -23.83 10.08
N ILE A 201 -68.15 -23.23 8.89
CA ILE A 201 -69.22 -23.21 7.88
C ILE A 201 -69.01 -24.22 6.75
N ASN A 202 -67.76 -24.69 6.55
CA ASN A 202 -67.44 -25.72 5.57
C ASN A 202 -66.18 -26.49 5.98
N ARG A 203 -66.03 -27.72 5.50
CA ARG A 203 -64.89 -28.60 5.82
C ARG A 203 -64.59 -29.58 4.70
N PHE A 204 -63.31 -29.90 4.53
CA PHE A 204 -62.81 -30.96 3.66
C PHE A 204 -61.97 -31.95 4.47
N GLU A 205 -62.64 -33.01 4.95
CA GLU A 205 -62.06 -34.04 5.82
C GLU A 205 -61.86 -35.34 5.04
N ASN A 206 -60.70 -35.96 5.24
CA ASN A 206 -60.39 -37.31 4.76
C ASN A 206 -59.12 -37.81 5.46
N GLN A 207 -58.77 -39.08 5.24
CA GLN A 207 -57.68 -39.75 5.94
C GLN A 207 -56.27 -39.20 5.64
N SER A 208 -56.12 -38.35 4.62
CA SER A 208 -54.82 -37.74 4.31
C SER A 208 -54.46 -36.71 5.37
N SER A 209 -53.22 -36.76 5.82
CA SER A 209 -52.68 -35.81 6.79
C SER A 209 -52.41 -34.47 6.09
N LYS A 210 -53.17 -33.42 6.43
CA LYS A 210 -53.03 -32.10 5.79
C LYS A 210 -51.80 -31.38 6.32
N ASP A 211 -50.92 -30.96 5.41
CA ASP A 211 -49.62 -30.36 5.75
C ASP A 211 -49.61 -28.86 5.45
N ASN A 212 -50.19 -28.44 4.34
CA ASN A 212 -50.24 -27.03 3.95
C ASN A 212 -51.37 -26.82 2.93
N PHE A 213 -51.72 -25.58 2.65
CA PHE A 213 -52.51 -25.20 1.48
C PHE A 213 -52.02 -23.87 0.90
N LEU A 214 -52.41 -23.60 -0.34
CA LEU A 214 -52.17 -22.31 -0.98
C LEU A 214 -53.38 -21.91 -1.82
N LEU A 215 -53.58 -20.60 -1.95
CA LEU A 215 -54.63 -20.00 -2.75
C LEU A 215 -54.03 -19.49 -4.06
N TYR A 216 -54.43 -20.09 -5.18
CA TYR A 216 -53.87 -19.75 -6.49
C TYR A 216 -54.87 -19.98 -7.61
N ASP A 217 -54.97 -19.02 -8.54
CA ASP A 217 -55.76 -19.17 -9.77
C ASP A 217 -54.98 -20.05 -10.76
N LEU A 218 -55.12 -21.37 -10.58
CA LEU A 218 -54.47 -22.37 -11.41
C LEU A 218 -55.22 -22.54 -12.73
N THR A 219 -56.54 -22.39 -12.74
CA THR A 219 -57.36 -22.52 -13.95
C THR A 219 -57.23 -21.30 -14.88
N GLY A 220 -56.83 -20.15 -14.36
CA GLY A 220 -56.80 -18.87 -15.07
C GLY A 220 -58.19 -18.28 -15.26
N ASP A 221 -59.14 -18.61 -14.39
CA ASP A 221 -60.53 -18.13 -14.45
C ASP A 221 -60.80 -16.89 -13.58
N GLY A 222 -59.77 -16.35 -12.94
CA GLY A 222 -59.83 -15.20 -12.04
C GLY A 222 -60.22 -15.54 -10.60
N SER A 223 -60.62 -16.79 -10.32
CA SER A 223 -60.93 -17.26 -8.97
C SER A 223 -59.80 -18.16 -8.45
N LYS A 224 -59.26 -17.86 -7.26
CA LYS A 224 -58.22 -18.70 -6.66
C LYS A 224 -58.80 -20.06 -6.24
N GLU A 225 -58.18 -21.15 -6.69
CA GLU A 225 -58.38 -22.48 -6.13
C GLU A 225 -57.72 -22.63 -4.77
N ILE A 226 -58.29 -23.50 -3.94
CA ILE A 226 -57.67 -23.94 -2.69
C ILE A 226 -56.92 -25.24 -2.96
N ILE A 227 -55.60 -25.14 -3.02
CA ILE A 227 -54.71 -26.26 -3.33
C ILE A 227 -54.17 -26.83 -2.03
N VAL A 228 -54.72 -27.97 -1.60
CA VAL A 228 -54.40 -28.61 -0.32
C VAL A 228 -53.38 -29.72 -0.52
N LEU A 229 -52.31 -29.68 0.28
CA LEU A 229 -51.22 -30.65 0.26
C LEU A 229 -51.36 -31.64 1.42
N GLY A 230 -51.38 -32.92 1.06
CA GLY A 230 -51.37 -34.04 2.00
C GLY A 230 -49.97 -34.66 2.10
N LYS A 231 -49.56 -34.98 3.33
CA LYS A 231 -48.28 -35.59 3.68
C LYS A 231 -48.45 -37.07 4.02
N ALA A 232 -47.49 -37.86 3.58
CA ALA A 232 -47.47 -39.30 3.80
C ALA A 232 -46.80 -39.63 5.15
N ASN A 233 -47.53 -39.47 6.26
CA ASN A 233 -47.07 -39.75 7.62
C ASN A 233 -47.31 -41.18 8.12
N GLY A 234 -48.16 -41.96 7.43
CA GLY A 234 -48.43 -43.36 7.78
C GLY A 234 -49.08 -43.57 9.15
N ASN A 235 -49.84 -42.59 9.64
CA ASN A 235 -50.52 -42.64 10.94
C ASN A 235 -51.97 -43.14 10.84
N GLY A 236 -52.58 -43.15 9.65
CA GLY A 236 -53.95 -43.62 9.40
C GLY A 236 -53.99 -45.05 8.85
N PRO A 237 -55.18 -45.56 8.48
CA PRO A 237 -55.30 -46.88 7.87
C PRO A 237 -54.68 -46.91 6.46
N LYS A 238 -53.87 -47.95 6.18
CA LYS A 238 -53.12 -48.08 4.91
C LYS A 238 -54.00 -48.19 3.67
N ASP A 239 -55.14 -48.86 3.79
CA ASP A 239 -56.04 -49.14 2.66
C ASP A 239 -57.23 -48.17 2.57
N ALA A 240 -57.29 -47.15 3.44
CA ALA A 240 -58.37 -46.17 3.41
C ALA A 240 -58.30 -45.25 2.18
N PRO A 241 -59.44 -44.76 1.67
CA PRO A 241 -59.47 -43.71 0.67
C PRO A 241 -58.68 -42.49 1.15
N PHE A 242 -57.82 -41.96 0.28
CA PHE A 242 -56.92 -40.85 0.60
C PHE A 242 -56.02 -41.11 1.81
N THR A 243 -55.60 -42.35 2.04
CA THR A 243 -54.65 -42.73 3.09
C THR A 243 -53.42 -41.81 3.16
N ASP A 244 -52.95 -41.54 4.38
CA ASP A 244 -51.69 -40.84 4.65
C ASP A 244 -50.46 -41.75 4.49
N TYR A 245 -50.60 -42.93 3.87
CA TYR A 245 -49.47 -43.69 3.32
C TYR A 245 -49.03 -43.18 1.93
N LYS A 246 -49.76 -42.22 1.37
CA LYS A 246 -49.48 -41.53 0.10
C LYS A 246 -49.56 -40.02 0.32
N ASN A 247 -48.82 -39.25 -0.48
CA ASN A 247 -49.05 -37.81 -0.54
C ASN A 247 -50.17 -37.52 -1.53
N TRP A 248 -50.87 -36.43 -1.27
CA TRP A 248 -51.99 -36.00 -2.08
C TRP A 248 -51.89 -34.52 -2.41
N VAL A 249 -52.35 -34.15 -3.59
CA VAL A 249 -52.67 -32.77 -3.92
C VAL A 249 -54.13 -32.72 -4.32
N PHE A 250 -54.90 -31.96 -3.57
CA PHE A 250 -56.31 -31.72 -3.82
C PHE A 250 -56.46 -30.30 -4.35
N ILE A 251 -57.12 -30.15 -5.50
CA ILE A 251 -57.43 -28.85 -6.08
C ILE A 251 -58.93 -28.63 -5.88
N LEU A 252 -59.27 -27.71 -4.98
CA LEU A 252 -60.65 -27.46 -4.55
C LEU A 252 -61.12 -26.10 -5.09
N GLY A 253 -62.40 -26.01 -5.45
CA GLY A 253 -63.06 -24.72 -5.63
C GLY A 253 -63.48 -24.10 -4.29
N HIS A 254 -64.08 -22.91 -4.35
CA HIS A 254 -64.55 -22.15 -3.17
C HIS A 254 -65.48 -22.95 -2.23
N ASN A 255 -66.22 -23.93 -2.75
CA ASN A 255 -67.15 -24.75 -1.99
C ASN A 255 -66.50 -25.99 -1.35
N LEU A 256 -65.16 -26.08 -1.39
CA LEU A 256 -64.37 -27.24 -0.97
C LEU A 256 -64.67 -28.54 -1.74
N LYS A 257 -65.27 -28.45 -2.93
CA LYS A 257 -65.40 -29.59 -3.85
C LYS A 257 -64.19 -29.66 -4.77
N LEU A 258 -63.81 -30.89 -5.11
CA LEU A 258 -62.73 -31.16 -6.05
C LEU A 258 -63.08 -30.59 -7.44
N LYS A 259 -62.22 -29.70 -7.96
CA LYS A 259 -62.27 -29.28 -9.38
C LYS A 259 -61.69 -30.37 -10.29
N PHE A 260 -60.69 -31.11 -9.81
CA PHE A 260 -60.01 -32.15 -10.56
C PHE A 260 -59.81 -33.44 -9.73
N PRO A 261 -59.60 -34.61 -10.37
CA PRO A 261 -59.20 -35.82 -9.67
C PRO A 261 -57.95 -35.58 -8.80
N PRO A 262 -57.92 -36.01 -7.53
CA PRO A 262 -56.78 -35.81 -6.66
C PRO A 262 -55.50 -36.43 -7.23
N LEU A 263 -54.41 -35.68 -7.19
CA LEU A 263 -53.11 -36.19 -7.60
C LEU A 263 -52.44 -36.89 -6.42
N SER A 264 -51.90 -38.09 -6.65
CA SER A 264 -51.13 -38.82 -5.64
C SER A 264 -49.76 -39.18 -6.20
N TYR A 265 -48.70 -38.84 -5.47
CA TYR A 265 -47.35 -39.23 -5.81
C TYR A 265 -46.50 -39.54 -4.55
N GLY A 266 -45.44 -40.32 -4.73
CA GLY A 266 -44.56 -40.75 -3.65
C GLY A 266 -45.10 -41.98 -2.89
N ALA A 267 -44.50 -42.24 -1.74
CA ALA A 267 -44.91 -43.24 -0.76
C ALA A 267 -44.43 -42.80 0.62
N TYR A 268 -45.08 -43.29 1.67
CA TYR A 268 -44.62 -43.11 3.04
C TYR A 268 -43.14 -43.52 3.20
N PRO A 269 -42.32 -42.75 3.95
CA PRO A 269 -42.60 -41.42 4.50
C PRO A 269 -42.15 -40.29 3.53
N SER A 270 -43.07 -39.39 3.14
CA SER A 270 -42.75 -38.24 2.29
C SER A 270 -43.75 -37.08 2.42
N ALA A 271 -43.44 -35.93 1.80
CA ALA A 271 -44.24 -34.72 1.80
C ALA A 271 -44.10 -33.97 0.45
N PHE A 272 -44.95 -32.95 0.24
CA PHE A 272 -44.86 -32.03 -0.90
C PHE A 272 -44.64 -30.60 -0.44
N LYS A 273 -43.95 -29.84 -1.28
CA LYS A 273 -44.03 -28.39 -1.31
C LYS A 273 -44.62 -28.00 -2.65
N ALA A 274 -45.61 -27.11 -2.67
CA ALA A 274 -46.21 -26.63 -3.91
C ALA A 274 -45.99 -25.13 -4.05
N ILE A 275 -45.71 -24.71 -5.29
CA ILE A 275 -45.27 -23.35 -5.62
C ILE A 275 -46.05 -22.92 -6.85
N PRO A 276 -46.85 -21.85 -6.75
CA PRO A 276 -47.43 -21.19 -7.91
C PRO A 276 -46.34 -20.67 -8.84
N VAL A 277 -46.43 -20.98 -10.13
CA VAL A 277 -45.52 -20.45 -11.14
C VAL A 277 -46.29 -20.07 -12.39
N GLN A 278 -45.88 -19.00 -13.05
CA GLN A 278 -46.37 -18.66 -14.39
C GLN A 278 -45.26 -18.98 -15.39
N ILE A 279 -45.58 -19.59 -16.52
CA ILE A 279 -44.60 -19.85 -17.60
C ILE A 279 -45.25 -19.41 -18.90
N GLN A 280 -44.67 -18.40 -19.57
CA GLN A 280 -45.26 -17.77 -20.76
C GLN A 280 -46.72 -17.35 -20.51
N ASP A 281 -46.94 -16.63 -19.40
CA ASP A 281 -48.25 -16.14 -18.93
C ASP A 281 -49.32 -17.21 -18.64
N LYS A 282 -48.93 -18.50 -18.60
CA LYS A 282 -49.82 -19.60 -18.21
C LYS A 282 -49.60 -20.01 -16.76
N PRO A 283 -50.67 -20.18 -15.96
CA PRO A 283 -50.55 -20.65 -14.59
C PRO A 283 -50.20 -22.13 -14.54
N TYR A 284 -49.25 -22.46 -13.69
CA TYR A 284 -48.84 -23.80 -13.35
C TYR A 284 -48.64 -23.93 -11.84
N LEU A 285 -48.71 -25.17 -11.37
CA LEU A 285 -48.33 -25.52 -10.01
C LEU A 285 -47.10 -26.43 -10.05
N LEU A 286 -45.97 -25.93 -9.55
CA LEU A 286 -44.79 -26.77 -9.34
C LEU A 286 -44.94 -27.50 -8.00
N ILE A 287 -44.95 -28.83 -8.04
CA ILE A 287 -44.95 -29.70 -6.87
C ILE A 287 -43.55 -30.30 -6.72
N ALA A 288 -42.90 -30.02 -5.60
CA ALA A 288 -41.61 -30.59 -5.26
C ALA A 288 -41.77 -31.66 -4.18
N HIS A 289 -41.34 -32.89 -4.49
CA HIS A 289 -41.44 -34.04 -3.60
C HIS A 289 -40.17 -34.19 -2.77
N TYR A 290 -40.33 -34.30 -1.45
CA TYR A 290 -39.22 -34.59 -0.54
C TYR A 290 -39.56 -35.70 0.45
N ARG A 291 -38.53 -36.37 0.96
CA ARG A 291 -38.68 -37.44 1.95
C ARG A 291 -38.69 -36.83 3.35
N ILE A 292 -39.44 -37.44 4.24
CA ILE A 292 -39.44 -37.13 5.67
C ILE A 292 -39.01 -38.39 6.42
N GLY A 293 -38.25 -38.26 7.51
CA GLY A 293 -37.79 -39.41 8.30
C GLY A 293 -36.62 -40.21 7.68
N THR A 294 -36.35 -41.39 8.27
CA THR A 294 -35.15 -42.20 8.00
C THR A 294 -35.39 -43.39 7.08
N GLU A 295 -36.63 -43.75 6.77
CA GLU A 295 -36.96 -44.94 5.99
C GLU A 295 -36.62 -44.79 4.48
N PHE A 296 -36.15 -45.87 3.88
CA PHE A 296 -35.74 -45.91 2.47
C PHE A 296 -36.93 -46.24 1.54
N VAL A 297 -37.37 -45.27 0.74
CA VAL A 297 -38.34 -45.49 -0.35
C VAL A 297 -37.59 -45.79 -1.66
N LYS A 298 -38.15 -46.65 -2.52
CA LYS A 298 -37.56 -47.01 -3.84
C LYS A 298 -37.80 -46.00 -4.96
N LYS A 299 -38.70 -45.01 -4.79
CA LYS A 299 -39.05 -44.04 -5.85
C LYS A 299 -38.07 -42.86 -5.93
N PRO A 300 -37.68 -42.42 -7.14
CA PRO A 300 -36.81 -41.26 -7.33
C PRO A 300 -37.51 -39.97 -6.88
N LEU A 301 -36.73 -39.04 -6.31
CA LEU A 301 -37.21 -37.72 -5.94
C LEU A 301 -37.28 -36.83 -7.17
N GLY A 302 -38.15 -35.82 -7.14
CA GLY A 302 -38.34 -34.95 -8.30
C GLY A 302 -39.31 -33.81 -8.07
N VAL A 303 -39.40 -32.99 -9.09
CA VAL A 303 -40.38 -31.92 -9.24
C VAL A 303 -41.34 -32.24 -10.37
N TYR A 304 -42.58 -31.82 -10.20
CA TYR A 304 -43.70 -32.09 -11.09
C TYR A 304 -44.38 -30.78 -11.42
N LEU A 305 -44.58 -30.49 -12.70
CA LEU A 305 -45.36 -29.34 -13.13
C LEU A 305 -46.79 -29.80 -13.40
N VAL A 306 -47.76 -29.15 -12.76
CA VAL A 306 -49.19 -29.41 -12.93
C VAL A 306 -49.81 -28.28 -13.73
N ASP A 307 -50.50 -28.65 -14.81
CA ASP A 307 -51.19 -27.73 -15.72
C ASP A 307 -52.49 -27.16 -15.11
N SER A 308 -53.08 -26.19 -15.81
CA SER A 308 -54.37 -25.58 -15.44
C SER A 308 -55.57 -26.53 -15.43
N ARG A 309 -55.37 -27.79 -15.84
CA ARG A 309 -56.37 -28.86 -15.81
C ARG A 309 -56.10 -29.87 -14.70
N GLY A 310 -55.19 -29.57 -13.78
CA GLY A 310 -54.83 -30.43 -12.66
C GLY A 310 -54.12 -31.71 -13.08
N ARG A 311 -53.37 -31.72 -14.20
CA ARG A 311 -52.64 -32.89 -14.69
C ARG A 311 -51.13 -32.64 -14.68
N PHE A 312 -50.36 -33.69 -14.43
CA PHE A 312 -48.90 -33.64 -14.57
C PHE A 312 -48.51 -33.43 -16.04
N GLU A 313 -48.00 -32.25 -16.38
CA GLU A 313 -47.48 -31.93 -17.70
C GLU A 313 -46.01 -32.34 -17.83
N ARG A 314 -45.20 -32.03 -16.82
CA ARG A 314 -43.75 -32.29 -16.83
C ARG A 314 -43.29 -32.93 -15.53
N ARG A 315 -42.30 -33.82 -15.63
CA ARG A 315 -41.65 -34.46 -14.48
C ARG A 315 -40.14 -34.39 -14.65
N GLN A 316 -39.46 -33.89 -13.63
CA GLN A 316 -38.00 -33.89 -13.57
C GLN A 316 -37.56 -34.64 -12.32
N TYR A 317 -36.78 -35.70 -12.51
CA TYR A 317 -36.20 -36.46 -11.42
C TYR A 317 -34.81 -35.92 -11.08
N PHE A 318 -34.46 -36.01 -9.80
CA PHE A 318 -33.14 -35.64 -9.31
C PHE A 318 -32.26 -36.89 -9.21
N PRO A 319 -30.95 -36.77 -9.50
CA PRO A 319 -30.03 -37.91 -9.46
C PRO A 319 -29.80 -38.43 -8.03
N VAL A 320 -30.12 -37.63 -7.01
CA VAL A 320 -29.92 -37.97 -5.60
C VAL A 320 -31.23 -38.49 -5.00
N ASN A 321 -31.19 -39.72 -4.48
CA ASN A 321 -32.36 -40.40 -3.94
C ASN A 321 -32.81 -39.91 -2.55
N LYS A 322 -32.14 -38.90 -1.96
CA LYS A 322 -32.49 -38.37 -0.63
C LYS A 322 -32.32 -36.85 -0.53
N MET A 323 -33.42 -36.13 -0.60
CA MET A 323 -33.53 -34.68 -0.35
C MET A 323 -33.80 -34.45 1.13
N ALA A 324 -33.08 -33.52 1.74
CA ALA A 324 -33.20 -33.18 3.15
C ALA A 324 -34.15 -32.00 3.39
N GLY A 325 -34.29 -31.10 2.42
CA GLY A 325 -35.17 -29.94 2.51
C GLY A 325 -35.37 -29.22 1.18
N ILE A 326 -36.45 -28.42 1.12
CA ILE A 326 -36.82 -27.62 -0.04
C ILE A 326 -37.09 -26.19 0.42
N TYR A 327 -36.30 -25.27 -0.10
CA TYR A 327 -36.37 -23.86 0.23
C TYR A 327 -36.73 -23.07 -1.01
N THR A 328 -37.65 -22.15 -0.81
CA THR A 328 -38.15 -21.26 -1.84
C THR A 328 -37.89 -19.87 -1.32
N ALA A 329 -37.64 -18.90 -2.19
CA ALA A 329 -37.75 -17.51 -1.80
C ALA A 329 -39.14 -17.31 -1.18
N ALA A 330 -39.18 -17.07 0.13
CA ALA A 330 -40.40 -17.09 0.91
C ALA A 330 -41.24 -15.81 0.72
N ASP A 331 -40.74 -14.85 -0.06
CA ASP A 331 -41.43 -13.62 -0.42
C ASP A 331 -41.80 -13.64 -1.91
N ASN A 332 -43.11 -13.82 -2.13
CA ASN A 332 -43.82 -13.82 -3.41
C ASN A 332 -43.92 -12.40 -3.98
N GLU A 333 -43.54 -12.23 -5.25
CA GLU A 333 -44.41 -11.75 -6.34
C GLU A 333 -43.62 -11.67 -7.67
N ASP A 334 -42.32 -11.37 -7.64
CA ASP A 334 -41.61 -10.99 -8.88
C ASP A 334 -40.81 -12.10 -9.60
N ASN A 335 -40.53 -13.26 -8.98
CA ASN A 335 -39.70 -14.27 -9.68
C ASN A 335 -39.80 -15.71 -9.12
N PRO A 336 -40.84 -16.49 -9.46
CA PRO A 336 -41.07 -17.83 -8.92
C PRO A 336 -40.31 -18.94 -9.68
N HIS A 337 -39.37 -18.61 -10.57
CA HIS A 337 -38.77 -19.58 -11.50
C HIS A 337 -37.61 -20.40 -10.94
N GLN A 338 -37.16 -20.18 -9.69
CA GLN A 338 -36.02 -20.90 -9.12
C GLN A 338 -36.38 -21.62 -7.82
N LEU A 339 -35.97 -22.89 -7.74
CA LEU A 339 -36.12 -23.72 -6.56
C LEU A 339 -34.75 -24.07 -5.98
N PHE A 340 -34.55 -23.78 -4.69
CA PHE A 340 -33.34 -24.15 -3.97
C PHE A 340 -33.60 -25.35 -3.07
N MET A 341 -32.71 -26.33 -3.12
CA MET A 341 -32.88 -27.61 -2.41
C MET A 341 -31.57 -28.01 -1.76
N ASN A 342 -31.65 -28.72 -0.64
CA ASN A 342 -30.52 -29.42 -0.06
C ASN A 342 -30.77 -30.92 -0.03
N PHE A 343 -29.73 -31.68 -0.30
CA PHE A 343 -29.76 -33.13 -0.24
C PHE A 343 -29.11 -33.65 1.03
N ALA A 344 -29.45 -34.87 1.43
CA ALA A 344 -28.92 -35.48 2.65
C ALA A 344 -27.42 -35.79 2.58
N ASN A 345 -26.84 -35.80 1.38
CA ASN A 345 -25.39 -35.85 1.16
C ASN A 345 -24.74 -34.46 1.22
N MET A 346 -25.43 -33.45 1.75
CA MET A 346 -24.96 -32.08 1.91
C MET A 346 -24.76 -31.28 0.60
N GLN A 347 -25.20 -31.80 -0.54
CA GLN A 347 -25.20 -31.03 -1.79
C GLN A 347 -26.35 -30.03 -1.83
N LEU A 348 -26.10 -28.86 -2.43
CA LEU A 348 -27.14 -27.91 -2.78
C LEU A 348 -27.53 -28.06 -4.25
N ALA A 349 -28.79 -27.81 -4.56
CA ALA A 349 -29.31 -27.71 -5.91
C ALA A 349 -30.09 -26.44 -6.13
N ARG A 350 -29.93 -25.89 -7.33
CA ARG A 350 -30.82 -24.89 -7.91
C ARG A 350 -31.49 -25.50 -9.12
N TYR A 351 -32.81 -25.50 -9.14
CA TYR A 351 -33.58 -25.91 -10.31
C TYR A 351 -34.29 -24.69 -10.90
N ASP A 352 -33.93 -24.36 -12.15
CA ASP A 352 -34.62 -23.36 -12.94
C ASP A 352 -35.83 -24.01 -13.63
N ILE A 353 -37.01 -23.53 -13.28
CA ILE A 353 -38.29 -24.09 -13.68
C ILE A 353 -38.58 -23.76 -15.14
N ALA A 354 -38.30 -22.52 -15.58
CA ALA A 354 -38.58 -22.10 -16.95
C ALA A 354 -37.63 -22.78 -17.93
N ALA A 355 -36.33 -22.76 -17.63
CA ALA A 355 -35.29 -23.38 -18.46
C ALA A 355 -35.23 -24.91 -18.32
N ASN A 356 -35.88 -25.48 -17.30
CA ASN A 356 -35.79 -26.90 -16.94
C ASN A 356 -34.34 -27.36 -16.73
N THR A 357 -33.51 -26.52 -16.09
CA THR A 357 -32.10 -26.81 -15.84
C THR A 357 -31.86 -27.05 -14.35
N LEU A 358 -31.04 -28.05 -14.04
CA LEU A 358 -30.65 -28.37 -12.68
C LEU A 358 -29.15 -28.11 -12.51
N ILE A 359 -28.80 -27.27 -11.55
CA ILE A 359 -27.44 -27.05 -11.11
C ILE A 359 -27.28 -27.73 -9.76
N LEU A 360 -26.29 -28.63 -9.67
CA LEU A 360 -25.91 -29.31 -8.43
C LEU A 360 -24.50 -28.87 -8.06
N LYS A 361 -24.31 -28.47 -6.80
CA LYS A 361 -23.00 -28.09 -6.29
C LYS A 361 -22.79 -28.63 -4.89
N ASP A 362 -21.64 -29.27 -4.69
CA ASP A 362 -21.15 -29.57 -3.35
C ASP A 362 -20.50 -28.31 -2.80
N VAL A 363 -21.07 -27.81 -1.70
CA VAL A 363 -20.63 -26.58 -1.03
C VAL A 363 -19.82 -26.87 0.24
N GLY A 364 -19.64 -28.15 0.61
CA GLY A 364 -18.91 -28.54 1.82
C GLY A 364 -19.55 -28.09 3.15
N ILE A 365 -20.80 -27.63 3.11
CA ILE A 365 -21.56 -27.24 4.30
C ILE A 365 -21.99 -28.53 5.01
N SER A 366 -21.68 -28.70 6.29
CA SER A 366 -22.17 -29.84 7.09
C SER A 366 -23.29 -29.44 8.03
N ASN A 367 -24.29 -30.31 8.21
CA ASN A 367 -25.43 -30.12 9.11
C ASN A 367 -26.20 -28.80 8.84
N LEU A 368 -26.76 -28.65 7.63
CA LEU A 368 -27.63 -27.52 7.29
C LEU A 368 -28.89 -27.58 8.15
N ARG A 369 -29.18 -26.48 8.85
CA ARG A 369 -30.32 -26.35 9.77
C ARG A 369 -31.42 -25.47 9.19
N ASN A 370 -31.04 -24.36 8.58
CA ASN A 370 -31.97 -23.41 8.00
C ASN A 370 -31.39 -22.78 6.73
N MET A 371 -32.24 -22.36 5.80
CA MET A 371 -31.87 -21.59 4.61
C MET A 371 -32.97 -20.57 4.30
N ILE A 372 -32.59 -19.30 4.30
CA ILE A 372 -33.45 -18.18 3.93
C ILE A 372 -32.98 -17.70 2.55
N VAL A 373 -33.93 -17.47 1.64
CA VAL A 373 -33.65 -16.98 0.28
C VAL A 373 -34.27 -15.59 0.14
N CYS A 374 -33.45 -14.58 -0.01
CA CYS A 374 -33.84 -13.17 -0.05
C CYS A 374 -32.81 -12.35 -0.83
N ASP A 375 -33.26 -11.27 -1.43
CA ASP A 375 -32.39 -10.28 -2.09
C ASP A 375 -31.73 -9.42 -0.99
N MET A 376 -30.44 -9.65 -0.74
CA MET A 376 -29.68 -9.05 0.35
C MET A 376 -29.07 -7.70 -0.02
N ASP A 377 -28.82 -7.43 -1.30
CA ASP A 377 -28.20 -6.19 -1.78
C ASP A 377 -29.10 -5.35 -2.70
N LEU A 378 -30.33 -5.80 -2.93
CA LEU A 378 -31.37 -5.18 -3.74
C LEU A 378 -31.00 -5.12 -5.24
N ASP A 379 -30.25 -6.09 -5.75
CA ASP A 379 -29.90 -6.19 -7.18
C ASP A 379 -30.93 -7.00 -8.02
N GLY A 380 -31.98 -7.53 -7.38
CA GLY A 380 -33.02 -8.36 -7.97
C GLY A 380 -32.67 -9.86 -8.04
N ARG A 381 -31.44 -10.24 -7.69
CA ARG A 381 -31.00 -11.62 -7.49
C ARG A 381 -31.16 -11.97 -6.02
N LYS A 382 -31.53 -13.22 -5.75
CA LYS A 382 -31.79 -13.66 -4.36
C LYS A 382 -30.61 -14.48 -3.87
N GLU A 383 -29.97 -14.02 -2.81
CA GLU A 383 -28.93 -14.76 -2.10
C GLU A 383 -29.52 -15.81 -1.18
N LEU A 384 -28.67 -16.77 -0.83
CA LEU A 384 -28.98 -17.82 0.12
C LEU A 384 -28.23 -17.57 1.43
N LEU A 385 -29.00 -17.29 2.47
CA LEU A 385 -28.50 -17.18 3.83
C LEU A 385 -28.68 -18.55 4.51
N ILE A 386 -27.58 -19.26 4.73
CA ILE A 386 -27.58 -20.65 5.19
C ILE A 386 -27.05 -20.72 6.63
N GLU A 387 -27.84 -21.33 7.51
CA GLU A 387 -27.42 -21.71 8.86
C GLU A 387 -26.97 -23.18 8.86
N SER A 388 -25.77 -23.44 9.39
CA SER A 388 -25.18 -24.78 9.42
C SER A 388 -24.40 -25.04 10.71
N GLY A 389 -23.94 -26.29 10.88
CA GLY A 389 -23.05 -26.65 11.98
C GLY A 389 -21.70 -25.91 11.97
N GLN A 390 -21.31 -25.31 10.85
CA GLN A 390 -20.06 -24.55 10.70
C GLN A 390 -20.26 -23.04 10.99
N GLY A 391 -21.51 -22.58 11.06
CA GLY A 391 -21.90 -21.18 11.21
C GLY A 391 -22.87 -20.73 10.13
N ILE A 392 -22.92 -19.42 9.91
CA ILE A 392 -23.83 -18.79 8.94
C ILE A 392 -23.03 -18.41 7.70
N GLY A 393 -23.51 -18.75 6.51
CA GLY A 393 -22.91 -18.36 5.23
C GLY A 393 -23.94 -17.68 4.34
N ILE A 394 -23.49 -16.67 3.58
CA ILE A 394 -24.27 -16.03 2.51
C ILE A 394 -23.69 -16.51 1.18
N PHE A 395 -24.55 -16.95 0.28
CA PHE A 395 -24.15 -17.48 -1.02
C PHE A 395 -24.92 -16.79 -2.13
N ASP A 396 -24.28 -16.63 -3.29
CA ASP A 396 -24.98 -16.22 -4.51
C ASP A 396 -25.86 -17.37 -5.04
N PRO A 397 -26.76 -17.11 -6.01
CA PRO A 397 -27.57 -18.15 -6.65
C PRO A 397 -26.79 -19.31 -7.28
N GLU A 398 -25.50 -19.13 -7.56
CA GLU A 398 -24.56 -20.12 -8.09
C GLU A 398 -23.78 -20.86 -6.98
N PHE A 399 -24.15 -20.66 -5.72
CA PHE A 399 -23.56 -21.24 -4.53
C PHE A 399 -22.09 -20.87 -4.28
N ASN A 400 -21.64 -19.70 -4.73
CA ASN A 400 -20.36 -19.13 -4.34
C ASN A 400 -20.54 -18.36 -3.03
N LEU A 401 -19.56 -18.50 -2.12
CA LEU A 401 -19.61 -17.87 -0.80
C LEU A 401 -19.37 -16.36 -0.91
N LEU A 402 -20.35 -15.56 -0.47
CA LEU A 402 -20.30 -14.09 -0.44
C LEU A 402 -19.88 -13.54 0.92
N ALA A 403 -20.31 -14.17 2.03
CA ALA A 403 -19.90 -13.82 3.40
C ALA A 403 -20.03 -15.02 4.33
N LYS A 404 -19.37 -14.98 5.48
CA LYS A 404 -19.54 -15.99 6.54
C LYS A 404 -19.41 -15.41 7.95
N ILE A 405 -20.12 -16.02 8.89
CA ILE A 405 -19.95 -15.87 10.34
C ILE A 405 -19.53 -17.22 10.90
N GLU A 406 -18.30 -17.32 11.39
CA GLU A 406 -17.80 -18.55 12.01
C GLU A 406 -18.32 -18.72 13.44
N LYS A 407 -18.79 -19.92 13.77
CA LYS A 407 -19.18 -20.34 15.14
C LYS A 407 -19.99 -19.31 15.95
N PRO A 408 -21.15 -18.83 15.46
CA PRO A 408 -22.16 -18.44 16.43
C PRO A 408 -22.57 -19.73 17.19
N GLY A 409 -22.88 -19.65 18.48
CA GLY A 409 -23.32 -20.82 19.27
C GLY A 409 -24.63 -21.44 18.74
N PRO A 410 -25.48 -22.06 19.57
CA PRO A 410 -26.86 -22.32 19.14
C PRO A 410 -27.51 -20.96 18.83
N VAL A 411 -27.75 -20.70 17.55
CA VAL A 411 -28.33 -19.44 17.10
C VAL A 411 -29.44 -19.71 16.11
N HIS A 412 -30.54 -18.96 16.21
CA HIS A 412 -31.55 -18.97 15.16
C HIS A 412 -31.34 -17.78 14.24
N LEU A 413 -31.32 -18.09 12.95
CA LEU A 413 -31.24 -17.12 11.87
C LEU A 413 -32.63 -16.54 11.58
N SER A 414 -32.69 -15.22 11.44
CA SER A 414 -33.92 -14.49 11.06
C SER A 414 -33.56 -13.33 10.13
N LEU A 415 -34.52 -12.92 9.31
CA LEU A 415 -34.41 -11.76 8.43
C LEU A 415 -35.30 -10.65 8.98
N ARG A 416 -34.80 -9.43 9.02
CA ARG A 416 -35.52 -8.25 9.52
C ARG A 416 -35.51 -7.17 8.45
N ARG A 417 -36.68 -6.81 7.93
CA ARG A 417 -36.82 -5.75 6.92
C ARG A 417 -36.70 -4.37 7.57
N ARG A 418 -36.19 -3.41 6.80
CA ARG A 418 -35.87 -2.05 7.26
C ARG A 418 -36.44 -1.01 6.28
N GLY A 419 -37.69 -1.19 5.89
CA GLY A 419 -38.31 -0.45 4.79
C GLY A 419 -38.13 -1.15 3.45
N GLN A 420 -38.94 -0.73 2.47
CA GLN A 420 -39.05 -1.39 1.16
C GLN A 420 -37.80 -1.25 0.27
N ASN A 421 -36.97 -0.22 0.49
CA ASN A 421 -35.83 0.11 -0.38
C ASN A 421 -34.48 0.05 0.35
N LEU A 422 -34.41 -0.67 1.46
CA LEU A 422 -33.18 -0.83 2.22
C LEU A 422 -32.82 -2.31 2.37
N PRO A 423 -31.53 -2.68 2.23
CA PRO A 423 -31.07 -4.03 2.48
C PRO A 423 -31.57 -4.55 3.84
N PRO A 424 -32.09 -5.78 3.90
CA PRO A 424 -32.54 -6.36 5.15
C PRO A 424 -31.37 -6.59 6.11
N GLU A 425 -31.69 -6.64 7.40
CA GLU A 425 -30.74 -6.99 8.45
C GLU A 425 -30.84 -8.47 8.79
N ILE A 426 -29.70 -9.08 9.06
CA ILE A 426 -29.61 -10.47 9.51
C ILE A 426 -29.67 -10.49 11.02
N GLY A 427 -30.72 -11.10 11.54
CA GLY A 427 -30.92 -11.35 12.94
C GLY A 427 -30.34 -12.70 13.35
N VAL A 428 -29.46 -12.69 14.35
CA VAL A 428 -28.85 -13.90 14.91
C VAL A 428 -29.16 -13.93 16.40
N SER A 429 -30.10 -14.80 16.80
CA SER A 429 -30.50 -14.94 18.20
C SER A 429 -29.57 -15.87 18.97
N SER A 430 -29.35 -15.60 20.24
CA SER A 430 -28.76 -16.51 21.24
C SER A 430 -29.65 -16.44 22.49
N PRO A 431 -29.58 -17.42 23.42
CA PRO A 431 -30.52 -17.50 24.54
C PRO A 431 -30.71 -16.21 25.35
N GLU A 432 -29.68 -15.36 25.42
CA GLU A 432 -29.70 -14.10 26.18
C GLU A 432 -29.58 -12.84 25.31
N ARG A 433 -29.07 -12.95 24.08
CA ARG A 433 -28.77 -11.78 23.23
C ARG A 433 -29.23 -11.99 21.80
N PHE A 434 -29.69 -10.91 21.19
CA PHE A 434 -29.96 -10.87 19.76
C PHE A 434 -28.97 -9.93 19.06
N TYR A 435 -28.28 -10.44 18.05
CA TYR A 435 -27.31 -9.68 17.27
C TYR A 435 -27.91 -9.31 15.91
N HIS A 436 -27.75 -8.05 15.53
CA HIS A 436 -28.17 -7.54 14.22
C HIS A 436 -26.92 -7.32 13.37
N PHE A 437 -26.90 -7.94 12.19
CA PHE A 437 -25.83 -7.81 11.22
C PHE A 437 -26.33 -7.17 9.92
N ARG A 438 -25.48 -6.36 9.31
CA ARG A 438 -25.69 -5.77 7.99
C ARG A 438 -24.65 -6.29 7.03
N VAL A 439 -25.08 -6.59 5.82
CA VAL A 439 -24.18 -6.91 4.71
C VAL A 439 -23.58 -5.62 4.19
N ILE A 440 -22.25 -5.56 4.12
CA ILE A 440 -21.50 -4.49 3.48
C ILE A 440 -20.44 -5.08 2.54
N GLY A 441 -20.09 -4.37 1.47
CA GLY A 441 -18.98 -4.77 0.60
C GLY A 441 -17.67 -4.83 1.38
N ASN A 442 -16.90 -5.90 1.22
CA ASN A 442 -15.63 -6.06 1.93
C ASN A 442 -14.56 -5.16 1.29
N PRO A 443 -14.07 -4.12 2.00
CA PRO A 443 -13.10 -3.19 1.42
C PRO A 443 -11.81 -3.92 1.01
N LEU A 444 -11.34 -4.87 1.81
CA LEU A 444 -10.10 -5.60 1.50
C LEU A 444 -10.24 -6.42 0.20
N PHE A 445 -11.41 -7.00 -0.04
CA PHE A 445 -11.68 -7.76 -1.25
C PHE A 445 -11.75 -6.83 -2.48
N ASN A 446 -12.45 -5.70 -2.36
CA ASN A 446 -12.62 -4.74 -3.44
C ASN A 446 -11.29 -4.11 -3.89
N TRP A 447 -10.30 -4.00 -2.99
CA TRP A 447 -8.98 -3.45 -3.29
C TRP A 447 -7.98 -4.49 -3.83
N LEU A 448 -8.34 -5.78 -3.94
CA LEU A 448 -7.42 -6.82 -4.45
C LEU A 448 -6.83 -6.50 -5.83
N PRO A 449 -7.60 -6.00 -6.83
CA PRO A 449 -7.03 -5.65 -8.13
C PRO A 449 -5.99 -4.53 -8.05
N ALA A 450 -6.25 -3.50 -7.22
CA ALA A 450 -5.30 -2.41 -7.00
C ALA A 450 -4.06 -2.89 -6.26
N LEU A 451 -4.23 -3.75 -5.25
CA LEU A 451 -3.13 -4.37 -4.51
C LEU A 451 -2.23 -5.20 -5.43
N PHE A 452 -2.80 -5.96 -6.38
CA PHE A 452 -2.03 -6.69 -7.39
C PHE A 452 -1.13 -5.75 -8.22
N ILE A 453 -1.69 -4.64 -8.71
CA ILE A 453 -0.94 -3.66 -9.52
C ILE A 453 0.20 -3.04 -8.68
N LEU A 454 -0.08 -2.66 -7.44
CA LEU A 454 0.91 -2.09 -6.53
C LEU A 454 2.03 -3.08 -6.19
N LEU A 455 1.68 -4.33 -5.85
CA LEU A 455 2.66 -5.39 -5.57
C LEU A 455 3.52 -5.69 -6.81
N PHE A 456 2.90 -5.78 -7.99
CA PHE A 456 3.61 -6.00 -9.24
C PHE A 456 4.59 -4.85 -9.52
N GLY A 457 4.15 -3.60 -9.40
CA GLY A 457 5.00 -2.42 -9.57
C GLY A 457 6.17 -2.39 -8.59
N ALA A 458 5.91 -2.65 -7.30
CA ALA A 458 6.94 -2.65 -6.27
C ALA A 458 7.98 -3.77 -6.47
N ILE A 459 7.53 -5.01 -6.72
CA ILE A 459 8.41 -6.17 -6.93
C ILE A 459 9.20 -6.01 -8.22
N ALA A 460 8.56 -5.60 -9.33
CA ALA A 460 9.24 -5.35 -10.59
C ALA A 460 10.27 -4.23 -10.44
N GLY A 461 9.91 -3.13 -9.77
CA GLY A 461 10.81 -2.02 -9.50
C GLY A 461 12.05 -2.44 -8.69
N LEU A 462 11.87 -3.17 -7.59
CA LEU A 462 12.95 -3.68 -6.77
C LEU A 462 13.90 -4.60 -7.55
N LEU A 463 13.35 -5.54 -8.33
CA LEU A 463 14.15 -6.46 -9.13
C LEU A 463 14.89 -5.75 -10.28
N LEU A 464 14.26 -4.78 -10.94
CA LEU A 464 14.89 -3.99 -11.99
C LEU A 464 16.01 -3.09 -11.45
N LEU A 465 15.80 -2.45 -10.29
CA LEU A 465 16.82 -1.66 -9.59
C LEU A 465 17.99 -2.55 -9.15
N GLY A 466 17.71 -3.72 -8.57
CA GLY A 466 18.74 -4.68 -8.20
C GLY A 466 19.56 -5.14 -9.40
N ASN A 467 18.91 -5.48 -10.51
CA ASN A 467 19.59 -5.86 -11.74
C ASN A 467 20.44 -4.72 -12.33
N ALA A 468 19.95 -3.47 -12.31
CA ALA A 468 20.70 -2.30 -12.75
C ALA A 468 21.93 -2.05 -11.87
N ALA A 469 21.79 -2.16 -10.54
CA ALA A 469 22.89 -2.01 -9.60
C ALA A 469 23.97 -3.08 -9.82
N LEU A 470 23.57 -4.35 -9.95
CA LEU A 470 24.50 -5.46 -10.25
C LEU A 470 25.24 -5.22 -11.58
N THR A 471 24.52 -4.81 -12.63
CA THR A 471 25.13 -4.53 -13.94
C THR A 471 26.18 -3.42 -13.83
N ARG A 472 25.84 -2.29 -13.18
CA ARG A 472 26.78 -1.17 -12.96
C ARG A 472 27.99 -1.62 -12.14
N MET A 473 27.79 -2.42 -11.11
CA MET A 473 28.85 -2.96 -10.27
C MET A 473 29.80 -3.84 -11.09
N PHE A 474 29.29 -4.74 -11.92
CA PHE A 474 30.11 -5.56 -12.82
C PHE A 474 30.90 -4.71 -13.83
N THR A 475 30.28 -3.69 -14.42
CA THR A 475 30.96 -2.76 -15.33
C THR A 475 32.10 -2.02 -14.62
N PHE A 476 31.84 -1.49 -13.42
CA PHE A 476 32.87 -0.85 -12.60
C PHE A 476 34.04 -1.79 -12.30
N PHE A 477 33.78 -3.03 -11.85
CA PHE A 477 34.83 -4.01 -11.59
C PHE A 477 35.67 -4.31 -12.83
N ASN A 478 35.06 -4.39 -14.02
CA ASN A 478 35.78 -4.60 -15.28
C ASN A 478 36.67 -3.39 -15.64
N TYR A 479 36.18 -2.16 -15.48
CA TYR A 479 36.99 -0.96 -15.70
C TYR A 479 38.13 -0.83 -14.69
N PHE A 480 37.86 -1.11 -13.42
CA PHE A 480 38.86 -1.10 -12.34
C PHE A 480 39.96 -2.13 -12.61
N ALA A 481 39.59 -3.36 -13.01
CA ALA A 481 40.55 -4.39 -13.38
C ALA A 481 41.38 -4.03 -14.63
N TYR A 482 40.81 -3.27 -15.58
CA TYR A 482 41.54 -2.76 -16.74
C TYR A 482 42.53 -1.65 -16.36
N SER A 483 42.10 -0.71 -15.52
CA SER A 483 42.94 0.40 -15.03
C SER A 483 44.17 -0.10 -14.29
N ILE A 484 44.01 -1.06 -13.37
CA ILE A 484 45.13 -1.66 -12.62
C ILE A 484 46.16 -2.34 -13.54
N LYS A 485 45.72 -2.89 -14.68
CA LYS A 485 46.63 -3.53 -15.64
C LYS A 485 47.52 -2.54 -16.39
N GLN A 486 47.10 -1.28 -16.53
CA GLN A 486 47.82 -0.26 -17.32
C GLN A 486 48.67 0.70 -16.48
N THR A 487 48.67 0.59 -15.15
CA THR A 487 49.46 1.48 -14.30
C THR A 487 50.96 1.25 -14.48
N LYS A 488 51.76 2.33 -14.48
CA LYS A 488 53.22 2.25 -14.42
C LYS A 488 53.71 1.84 -13.03
N ASP A 489 52.89 2.04 -12.02
CA ASP A 489 53.14 1.65 -10.62
C ASP A 489 52.87 0.16 -10.42
N GLY A 490 53.66 -0.46 -9.54
CA GLY A 490 53.47 -1.84 -9.16
C GLY A 490 52.26 -2.02 -8.23
N VAL A 491 51.31 -2.86 -8.62
CA VAL A 491 50.10 -3.17 -7.82
C VAL A 491 50.04 -4.66 -7.47
N ILE A 492 49.95 -4.97 -6.18
CA ILE A 492 49.67 -6.31 -5.62
C ILE A 492 48.37 -6.26 -4.84
N LEU A 493 47.49 -7.24 -5.03
CA LEU A 493 46.37 -7.51 -4.13
C LEU A 493 46.65 -8.77 -3.33
N LEU A 494 46.53 -8.68 -2.02
CA LEU A 494 46.66 -9.79 -1.08
C LEU A 494 45.29 -10.14 -0.49
N LYS A 495 45.09 -11.43 -0.24
CA LYS A 495 44.00 -11.93 0.61
C LYS A 495 44.24 -11.54 2.08
N PRO A 496 43.21 -11.64 2.94
CA PRO A 496 43.37 -11.40 4.39
C PRO A 496 44.43 -12.28 5.05
N ASP A 497 44.68 -13.47 4.49
CA ASP A 497 45.70 -14.43 4.94
C ASP A 497 47.10 -14.16 4.37
N GLY A 498 47.33 -13.02 3.71
CA GLY A 498 48.63 -12.62 3.17
C GLY A 498 49.02 -13.32 1.86
N ARG A 499 48.15 -14.14 1.26
CA ARG A 499 48.41 -14.78 -0.04
C ARG A 499 48.14 -13.83 -1.20
N LEU A 500 48.99 -13.87 -2.22
CA LEU A 500 48.82 -13.06 -3.43
C LEU A 500 47.55 -13.48 -4.18
N TYR A 501 46.62 -12.55 -4.36
CA TYR A 501 45.41 -12.70 -5.18
C TYR A 501 45.61 -12.20 -6.60
N TYR A 502 46.29 -11.07 -6.77
CA TYR A 502 46.58 -10.45 -8.06
C TYR A 502 47.89 -9.65 -8.01
N PHE A 503 48.59 -9.55 -9.14
CA PHE A 503 49.89 -8.89 -9.26
C PHE A 503 50.08 -8.37 -10.69
N ASN A 504 50.19 -7.05 -10.89
CA ASN A 504 50.26 -6.45 -12.23
C ASN A 504 51.68 -6.55 -12.84
N ALA A 505 51.80 -6.26 -14.14
CA ALA A 505 53.07 -6.40 -14.88
C ALA A 505 54.16 -5.42 -14.42
N ALA A 506 53.78 -4.21 -13.99
CA ALA A 506 54.72 -3.23 -13.44
C ALA A 506 55.36 -3.74 -12.14
N ALA A 507 54.57 -4.34 -11.25
CA ALA A 507 55.07 -4.92 -10.02
C ALA A 507 55.94 -6.15 -10.29
N GLN A 508 55.60 -6.95 -11.30
CA GLN A 508 56.47 -8.05 -11.76
C GLN A 508 57.84 -7.53 -12.20
N LYS A 509 57.88 -6.45 -12.99
CA LYS A 509 59.13 -5.83 -13.44
C LYS A 509 59.96 -5.28 -12.28
N LEU A 510 59.31 -4.56 -11.36
CA LEU A 510 59.95 -3.94 -10.19
C LEU A 510 60.47 -4.98 -9.21
N LEU A 511 59.69 -6.02 -8.89
CA LEU A 511 59.97 -6.95 -7.80
C LEU A 511 60.42 -8.36 -8.23
N SER A 512 60.60 -8.67 -9.52
CA SER A 512 61.09 -10.00 -9.95
C SER A 512 61.85 -9.97 -11.29
N GLY A 513 62.94 -10.72 -11.40
CA GLY A 513 63.80 -10.78 -12.61
C GLY A 513 63.52 -11.98 -13.53
N LYS A 514 62.76 -13.00 -13.07
CA LYS A 514 62.36 -14.17 -13.86
C LYS A 514 61.00 -14.73 -13.40
N GLU A 515 60.09 -14.92 -14.37
CA GLU A 515 58.80 -15.64 -14.41
C GLU A 515 57.72 -15.45 -13.32
N ALA A 516 56.47 -15.62 -13.78
CA ALA A 516 55.21 -15.28 -13.09
C ALA A 516 54.99 -16.03 -11.76
N LEU A 517 54.93 -15.27 -10.66
CA LEU A 517 54.45 -15.76 -9.36
C LEU A 517 53.00 -16.26 -9.48
N LYS A 518 52.73 -17.50 -9.05
CA LYS A 518 51.37 -18.08 -9.01
C LYS A 518 50.55 -17.40 -7.89
N THR A 519 49.25 -17.18 -8.14
CA THR A 519 48.25 -16.49 -7.27
C THR A 519 47.87 -17.25 -5.98
N LYS A 520 48.82 -17.94 -5.34
CA LYS A 520 48.63 -18.68 -4.08
C LYS A 520 49.83 -18.62 -3.13
N ILE A 521 50.92 -17.97 -3.51
CA ILE A 521 52.13 -17.83 -2.68
C ILE A 521 51.88 -16.76 -1.60
N HIS A 522 52.44 -16.95 -0.41
CA HIS A 522 52.37 -15.96 0.68
C HIS A 522 53.36 -14.82 0.44
N TYR A 523 53.03 -13.57 0.78
CA TYR A 523 53.88 -12.40 0.48
C TYR A 523 55.30 -12.52 1.04
N LEU A 524 55.45 -13.12 2.23
CA LEU A 524 56.77 -13.39 2.85
C LEU A 524 57.66 -14.28 1.98
N GLN A 525 57.09 -15.24 1.26
CA GLN A 525 57.84 -16.11 0.35
C GLN A 525 58.05 -15.44 -1.01
N ALA A 526 57.07 -14.67 -1.48
CA ALA A 526 57.11 -14.02 -2.80
C ALA A 526 58.13 -12.87 -2.86
N PHE A 527 58.34 -12.17 -1.74
CA PHE A 527 59.15 -10.96 -1.66
C PHE A 527 60.27 -11.03 -0.61
N ASP A 528 60.76 -12.23 -0.29
CA ASP A 528 61.81 -12.46 0.73
C ASP A 528 63.07 -11.61 0.49
N ALA A 529 63.42 -11.38 -0.78
CA ALA A 529 64.55 -10.53 -1.18
C ALA A 529 64.33 -9.02 -0.93
N TYR A 530 63.10 -8.58 -0.62
CA TYR A 530 62.73 -7.17 -0.41
C TYR A 530 62.16 -6.97 0.99
N LYS A 531 63.06 -6.93 1.99
CA LYS A 531 62.71 -6.82 3.42
C LYS A 531 61.88 -5.59 3.75
N ASP A 532 62.08 -4.48 3.05
CA ASP A 532 61.28 -3.26 3.25
C ASP A 532 59.84 -3.44 2.75
N VAL A 533 59.64 -4.18 1.66
CA VAL A 533 58.30 -4.51 1.11
C VAL A 533 57.57 -5.46 2.06
N THR A 534 58.21 -6.53 2.51
CA THR A 534 57.60 -7.47 3.44
C THR A 534 57.33 -6.84 4.81
N GLY A 535 58.22 -5.97 5.30
CA GLY A 535 58.04 -5.23 6.54
C GLY A 535 56.84 -4.28 6.50
N CYS A 536 56.67 -3.52 5.40
CA CYS A 536 55.55 -2.60 5.22
C CYS A 536 54.19 -3.35 5.16
N ILE A 537 54.15 -4.48 4.45
CA ILE A 537 52.95 -5.33 4.38
C ILE A 537 52.62 -5.90 5.77
N MET A 538 53.61 -6.42 6.49
CA MET A 538 53.42 -7.00 7.82
C MET A 538 52.85 -5.98 8.81
N GLU A 539 53.36 -4.75 8.80
CA GLU A 539 52.91 -3.68 9.68
C GLU A 539 51.45 -3.28 9.39
N SER A 540 51.05 -3.19 8.12
CA SER A 540 49.66 -2.92 7.75
C SER A 540 48.73 -4.07 8.12
N MET A 541 49.18 -5.32 7.99
CA MET A 541 48.39 -6.49 8.39
C MET A 541 48.23 -6.61 9.92
N GLN A 542 49.22 -6.16 10.70
CA GLN A 542 49.16 -6.17 12.16
C GLN A 542 48.34 -5.01 12.73
N SER A 543 48.54 -3.81 12.21
CA SER A 543 47.80 -2.62 12.64
C SER A 543 46.37 -2.59 12.09
N GLY A 544 46.14 -3.25 10.96
CA GLY A 544 44.91 -3.11 10.19
C GLY A 544 44.76 -1.71 9.57
N GLU A 545 45.79 -0.88 9.54
CA GLU A 545 45.76 0.49 9.01
C GLU A 545 46.63 0.63 7.75
N ALA A 546 46.44 1.74 7.03
CA ALA A 546 47.27 2.01 5.86
C ALA A 546 48.69 2.41 6.28
N VAL A 547 49.70 1.77 5.68
CA VAL A 547 51.12 1.99 5.98
C VAL A 547 51.84 2.45 4.72
N GLN A 548 52.73 3.43 4.86
CA GLN A 548 53.51 3.99 3.76
C GLN A 548 54.96 4.14 4.19
N LYS A 549 55.88 3.63 3.37
CA LYS A 549 57.33 3.67 3.63
C LYS A 549 58.13 3.84 2.34
N ASP A 550 59.18 4.64 2.43
CA ASP A 550 60.21 4.68 1.39
C ASP A 550 61.06 3.41 1.48
N PHE A 551 61.50 2.91 0.33
CA PHE A 551 62.41 1.76 0.27
C PHE A 551 63.55 2.00 -0.70
N ILE A 552 64.66 1.31 -0.44
CA ILE A 552 65.82 1.26 -1.33
C ILE A 552 66.09 -0.22 -1.57
N ALA A 553 65.73 -0.70 -2.76
CA ALA A 553 66.01 -2.06 -3.18
C ALA A 553 67.21 -2.09 -4.12
N ASN A 554 68.18 -2.97 -3.85
CA ASN A 554 69.34 -3.17 -4.69
C ASN A 554 69.13 -4.46 -5.50
N LYS A 555 68.93 -4.31 -6.82
CA LYS A 555 68.70 -5.43 -7.73
C LYS A 555 69.59 -5.27 -8.95
N ASP A 556 70.40 -6.30 -9.24
CA ASP A 556 71.25 -6.36 -10.45
C ASP A 556 72.11 -5.08 -10.68
N ASN A 557 72.75 -4.54 -9.64
CA ASN A 557 73.57 -3.30 -9.66
C ASN A 557 72.81 -1.98 -9.93
N VAL A 558 71.48 -1.96 -9.83
CA VAL A 558 70.66 -0.74 -9.91
C VAL A 558 69.99 -0.48 -8.55
N ASN A 559 70.24 0.71 -7.98
CA ASN A 559 69.54 1.18 -6.79
C ASN A 559 68.16 1.72 -7.18
N ILE A 560 67.11 0.94 -6.94
CA ILE A 560 65.73 1.40 -7.11
C ILE A 560 65.33 2.11 -5.82
N LYS A 561 65.10 3.43 -5.92
CA LYS A 561 64.56 4.23 -4.82
C LYS A 561 63.08 4.47 -5.08
N GLY A 562 62.23 4.11 -4.14
CA GLY A 562 60.80 4.14 -4.34
C GLY A 562 60.00 4.29 -3.05
N GLU A 563 58.68 4.26 -3.21
CA GLU A 563 57.71 4.32 -2.11
C GLU A 563 56.76 3.14 -2.20
N ILE A 564 56.48 2.49 -1.07
CA ILE A 564 55.51 1.41 -0.93
C ILE A 564 54.38 1.88 -0.05
N ARG A 565 53.15 1.64 -0.50
CA ARG A 565 51.93 1.92 0.25
C ARG A 565 51.06 0.68 0.33
N VAL A 566 50.64 0.31 1.54
CA VAL A 566 49.76 -0.83 1.80
C VAL A 566 48.45 -0.31 2.36
N ILE A 567 47.32 -0.67 1.74
CA ILE A 567 45.98 -0.17 2.06
C ILE A 567 45.05 -1.36 2.32
N PRO A 568 44.52 -1.53 3.55
CA PRO A 568 43.52 -2.55 3.84
C PRO A 568 42.15 -2.17 3.29
N PHE A 569 41.49 -3.11 2.60
CA PHE A 569 40.09 -2.98 2.19
C PHE A 569 39.16 -3.52 3.29
N LYS A 570 38.45 -2.60 3.94
CA LYS A 570 37.54 -2.87 5.06
C LYS A 570 36.08 -2.78 4.61
N THR A 571 35.21 -3.65 5.16
CA THR A 571 33.75 -3.45 5.09
C THR A 571 33.30 -2.37 6.07
N LYS A 572 32.03 -1.94 6.00
CA LYS A 572 31.43 -1.03 7.00
C LYS A 572 31.49 -1.55 8.44
N PHE A 573 31.68 -2.86 8.64
CA PHE A 573 31.83 -3.51 9.94
C PHE A 573 33.30 -3.77 10.31
N ASN A 574 34.24 -3.03 9.71
CA ASN A 574 35.69 -3.12 9.96
C ASN A 574 36.33 -4.47 9.63
N TYR A 575 35.65 -5.34 8.88
CA TYR A 575 36.21 -6.62 8.42
C TYR A 575 37.12 -6.40 7.21
N ILE A 576 38.41 -6.74 7.34
CA ILE A 576 39.38 -6.65 6.23
C ILE A 576 39.23 -7.86 5.32
N TYR A 577 38.89 -7.63 4.05
CA TYR A 577 38.71 -8.71 3.06
C TYR A 577 39.79 -8.74 1.97
N ALA A 578 40.69 -7.74 1.91
CA ALA A 578 41.88 -7.74 1.07
C ALA A 578 42.87 -6.63 1.49
N TYR A 579 44.11 -6.68 1.01
CA TYR A 579 45.08 -5.59 1.09
C TYR A 579 45.57 -5.22 -0.31
N LEU A 580 45.66 -3.92 -0.61
CA LEU A 580 46.24 -3.36 -1.82
C LEU A 580 47.65 -2.85 -1.51
N VAL A 581 48.66 -3.33 -2.23
CA VAL A 581 50.05 -2.85 -2.14
C VAL A 581 50.37 -2.11 -3.43
N GLU A 582 50.76 -0.85 -3.31
CA GLU A 582 51.21 0.02 -4.41
C GLU A 582 52.70 0.32 -4.26
N ILE A 583 53.44 0.32 -5.36
CA ILE A 583 54.89 0.51 -5.40
C ILE A 583 55.26 1.49 -6.51
N LYS A 584 55.92 2.59 -6.15
CA LYS A 584 56.37 3.65 -7.06
C LYS A 584 57.88 3.72 -7.15
N ASP A 585 58.41 4.00 -8.34
CA ASP A 585 59.85 4.12 -8.64
C ASP A 585 60.22 5.58 -8.95
N PHE A 586 61.28 6.09 -8.33
CA PHE A 586 61.77 7.49 -8.44
C PHE A 586 63.20 7.61 -9.00
N THR A 587 63.68 6.65 -9.79
CA THR A 587 65.12 6.52 -10.14
C THR A 587 65.68 7.55 -11.17
N GLU A 588 64.89 8.44 -11.81
CA GLU A 588 65.41 9.51 -12.72
C GLU A 588 65.49 10.92 -12.06
N PRO A 589 66.59 11.71 -12.24
CA PRO A 589 66.80 12.97 -11.54
C PRO A 589 66.65 14.22 -12.44
N VAL A 590 65.49 14.88 -12.43
CA VAL A 590 65.39 16.33 -12.73
C VAL A 590 64.26 16.90 -11.85
N MET A 591 64.50 18.03 -11.19
CA MET A 591 63.52 18.88 -10.45
C MET A 591 63.36 18.67 -8.92
N THR A 592 64.41 18.37 -8.16
CA THR A 592 64.28 18.14 -6.70
C THR A 592 64.08 19.40 -5.83
N ASP A 593 64.50 20.59 -6.23
CA ASP A 593 64.19 21.81 -5.43
C ASP A 593 62.84 22.43 -5.80
N ARG A 594 62.50 22.44 -7.10
CA ARG A 594 61.18 22.89 -7.58
C ARG A 594 60.07 22.03 -7.00
N HIS A 595 60.16 20.69 -7.06
CA HIS A 595 59.11 19.84 -6.50
C HIS A 595 59.01 19.90 -4.98
N ARG A 596 60.11 20.12 -4.24
CA ARG A 596 60.04 20.15 -2.76
C ARG A 596 59.39 21.44 -2.25
N VAL A 597 59.69 22.58 -2.88
CA VAL A 597 58.99 23.85 -2.62
C VAL A 597 57.54 23.74 -3.12
N TRP A 598 57.31 23.29 -4.36
CA TRP A 598 56.00 23.06 -4.95
C TRP A 598 55.10 22.14 -4.11
N SER A 599 55.61 21.00 -3.65
CA SER A 599 54.86 20.05 -2.82
C SER A 599 54.61 20.55 -1.40
N ARG A 600 55.40 21.50 -0.88
CA ARG A 600 55.07 22.22 0.36
C ARG A 600 54.00 23.27 0.09
N THR A 601 54.12 24.05 -0.98
CA THR A 601 53.16 25.08 -1.39
C THR A 601 51.78 24.49 -1.69
N VAL A 602 51.69 23.44 -2.51
CA VAL A 602 50.43 22.76 -2.87
C VAL A 602 49.76 22.14 -1.64
N ARG A 603 50.54 21.56 -0.72
CA ARG A 603 50.01 20.91 0.49
C ARG A 603 49.52 21.93 1.51
N LYS A 604 50.15 23.10 1.60
CA LYS A 604 49.70 24.23 2.41
C LYS A 604 48.48 24.93 1.78
N ILE A 605 48.41 25.05 0.46
CA ILE A 605 47.22 25.55 -0.26
C ILE A 605 46.03 24.63 -0.05
N ALA A 606 46.21 23.31 -0.14
CA ALA A 606 45.15 22.35 0.16
C ALA A 606 44.64 22.51 1.60
N HIS A 607 45.53 22.76 2.56
CA HIS A 607 45.19 23.04 3.95
C HIS A 607 44.41 24.36 4.11
N ASP A 608 44.84 25.41 3.44
CA ASP A 608 44.28 26.75 3.58
C ASP A 608 43.03 26.97 2.71
N ILE A 609 42.75 26.09 1.73
CA ILE A 609 41.44 25.93 1.06
C ILE A 609 40.49 25.10 1.93
N LYS A 610 40.97 24.02 2.55
CA LYS A 610 40.14 23.14 3.40
C LYS A 610 39.57 23.88 4.61
N THR A 611 40.32 24.81 5.17
CA THR A 611 39.93 25.58 6.36
C THR A 611 38.67 26.45 6.13
N PRO A 612 38.61 27.35 5.14
CA PRO A 612 37.40 28.12 4.83
C PRO A 612 36.26 27.23 4.29
N LEU A 613 36.54 26.15 3.56
CA LEU A 613 35.51 25.18 3.15
C LEU A 613 34.84 24.47 4.33
N GLY A 614 35.61 24.15 5.38
CA GLY A 614 35.08 23.62 6.63
C GLY A 614 34.18 24.62 7.36
N ALA A 615 34.55 25.90 7.35
CA ALA A 615 33.72 26.97 7.91
C ALA A 615 32.42 27.18 7.13
N VAL A 616 32.48 27.13 5.79
CA VAL A 616 31.29 27.17 4.90
C VAL A 616 30.34 26.01 5.21
N LEU A 617 30.86 24.78 5.31
CA LEU A 617 30.05 23.60 5.61
C LEU A 617 29.37 23.72 6.98
N LEU A 618 30.11 24.10 8.02
CA LEU A 618 29.57 24.26 9.38
C LEU A 618 28.48 25.35 9.44
N ASN A 619 28.67 26.46 8.73
CA ASN A 619 27.67 27.52 8.68
C ASN A 619 26.40 27.07 7.94
N LEU A 620 26.53 26.31 6.84
CA LEU A 620 25.38 25.75 6.13
C LEU A 620 24.65 24.67 6.95
N GLU A 621 25.36 23.81 7.67
CA GLU A 621 24.77 22.83 8.60
C GLU A 621 23.99 23.51 9.73
N ARG A 622 24.51 24.61 10.29
CA ARG A 622 23.79 25.42 11.30
C ARG A 622 22.53 26.06 10.74
N ILE A 623 22.56 26.54 9.50
CA ILE A 623 21.37 27.07 8.82
C ILE A 623 20.34 25.95 8.61
N GLN A 624 20.77 24.75 8.17
CA GLN A 624 19.88 23.61 7.97
C GLN A 624 19.21 23.15 9.27
N GLN A 625 19.97 22.97 10.36
CA GLN A 625 19.43 22.56 11.66
C GLN A 625 18.37 23.53 12.18
N LYS A 626 18.61 24.85 12.09
CA LYS A 626 17.66 25.86 12.56
C LYS A 626 16.38 25.92 11.70
N ILE A 627 16.45 25.59 10.42
CA ILE A 627 15.27 25.45 9.54
C ILE A 627 14.46 24.20 9.93
N GLU A 628 15.13 23.09 10.25
CA GLU A 628 14.48 21.84 10.68
C GLU A 628 13.80 21.99 12.06
N ASP A 629 14.40 22.75 12.98
CA ASP A 629 13.89 22.98 14.34
C ASP A 629 12.75 24.02 14.44
N LYS A 630 12.32 24.64 13.33
CA LYS A 630 11.21 25.62 13.23
C LYS A 630 11.31 26.79 14.23
N ASP A 631 12.52 27.27 14.51
CA ASP A 631 12.77 28.37 15.45
C ASP A 631 12.17 29.70 14.92
N PRO A 632 11.34 30.43 15.68
CA PRO A 632 10.69 31.66 15.19
C PRO A 632 11.62 32.86 14.93
N GLU A 633 12.89 32.84 15.35
CA GLU A 633 13.90 33.90 15.08
C GLU A 633 14.81 33.64 13.86
N VAL A 634 14.30 32.97 12.81
CA VAL A 634 15.08 32.63 11.60
C VAL A 634 15.46 33.83 10.72
N SER A 635 14.90 35.03 10.90
CA SER A 635 15.12 36.14 9.98
C SER A 635 16.51 36.83 10.12
N ASN A 636 16.93 37.15 11.35
CA ASN A 636 18.07 38.06 11.57
C ASN A 636 19.42 37.35 11.70
N LEU A 637 19.45 36.10 12.19
CA LEU A 637 20.69 35.31 12.33
C LEU A 637 21.17 34.72 10.98
N THR A 638 20.25 34.40 10.07
CA THR A 638 20.55 33.80 8.76
C THR A 638 21.33 34.74 7.84
N ARG A 639 21.20 36.06 8.01
CA ARG A 639 21.92 37.06 7.19
C ARG A 639 23.42 37.11 7.51
N ASN A 640 23.79 37.01 8.78
CA ASN A 640 25.19 37.02 9.21
C ASN A 640 25.91 35.75 8.76
N ASP A 641 25.32 34.58 8.99
CA ASP A 641 25.90 33.28 8.59
C ASP A 641 26.04 33.18 7.06
N PHE A 642 25.06 33.70 6.31
CA PHE A 642 25.13 33.79 4.85
C PHE A 642 26.21 34.77 4.37
N SER A 643 26.37 35.92 5.03
CA SER A 643 27.39 36.92 4.70
C SER A 643 28.82 36.43 4.95
N LEU A 644 29.03 35.69 6.05
CA LEU A 644 30.31 35.05 6.38
C LEU A 644 30.62 33.93 5.38
N THR A 645 29.62 33.12 5.04
CA THR A 645 29.74 32.06 4.02
C THR A 645 30.15 32.65 2.67
N LEU A 646 29.53 33.77 2.26
CA LEU A 646 29.86 34.46 1.01
C LEU A 646 31.29 35.04 1.03
N SER A 647 31.75 35.57 2.17
CA SER A 647 33.12 36.07 2.34
C SER A 647 34.16 34.96 2.20
N GLU A 648 33.93 33.81 2.83
CA GLU A 648 34.85 32.66 2.74
C GLU A 648 34.89 32.07 1.32
N ILE A 649 33.75 32.03 0.61
CA ILE A 649 33.70 31.62 -0.80
C ILE A 649 34.52 32.57 -1.67
N LYS A 650 34.38 33.90 -1.50
CA LYS A 650 35.17 34.91 -2.24
C LYS A 650 36.67 34.76 -1.96
N ARG A 651 37.05 34.50 -0.72
CA ARG A 651 38.44 34.23 -0.32
C ARG A 651 39.00 32.99 -1.03
N ILE A 652 38.26 31.89 -1.06
CA ILE A 652 38.64 30.66 -1.79
C ILE A 652 38.78 30.94 -3.30
N GLN A 653 37.85 31.69 -3.89
CA GLN A 653 37.91 32.06 -5.30
C GLN A 653 39.16 32.90 -5.63
N ASN A 654 39.49 33.88 -4.79
CA ASN A 654 40.70 34.71 -4.97
C ASN A 654 41.99 33.91 -4.80
N MET A 655 42.07 33.04 -3.79
CA MET A 655 43.23 32.16 -3.59
C MET A 655 43.44 31.22 -4.77
N THR A 656 42.36 30.64 -5.30
CA THR A 656 42.40 29.75 -6.46
C THR A 656 42.82 30.51 -7.72
N ARG A 657 42.29 31.72 -7.94
CA ARG A 657 42.61 32.57 -9.09
C ARG A 657 44.08 33.00 -9.11
N LEU A 658 44.62 33.47 -7.98
CA LEU A 658 46.02 33.88 -7.87
C LEU A 658 46.98 32.68 -7.96
N PHE A 659 46.59 31.54 -7.39
CA PHE A 659 47.35 30.30 -7.53
C PHE A 659 47.44 29.83 -8.98
N LEU A 660 46.33 29.84 -9.73
CA LEU A 660 46.31 29.47 -11.15
C LEU A 660 47.12 30.43 -12.01
N LYS A 661 47.10 31.74 -11.70
CA LYS A 661 47.95 32.72 -12.38
C LYS A 661 49.44 32.45 -12.12
N PHE A 662 49.83 32.16 -10.87
CA PHE A 662 51.21 31.81 -10.51
C PHE A 662 51.68 30.48 -11.10
N SER A 663 50.81 29.46 -11.15
CA SER A 663 51.15 28.16 -11.72
C SER A 663 51.29 28.17 -13.24
N ASN A 664 50.69 29.16 -13.91
CA ASN A 664 50.68 29.31 -15.36
C ASN A 664 51.56 30.47 -15.86
N LEU A 665 52.49 30.98 -15.04
CA LEU A 665 53.52 31.90 -15.54
C LEU A 665 54.47 31.13 -16.47
N GLU A 666 54.22 31.24 -17.77
CA GLU A 666 55.15 30.82 -18.82
C GLU A 666 56.37 31.76 -18.84
N ALA A 667 57.46 31.33 -19.48
CA ALA A 667 58.62 32.21 -19.67
C ALA A 667 58.19 33.49 -20.42
N PRO A 668 58.62 34.69 -19.99
CA PRO A 668 58.12 35.94 -20.55
C PRO A 668 58.47 36.06 -22.02
N ASN A 669 57.48 36.44 -22.84
CA ASN A 669 57.71 36.76 -24.25
C ASN A 669 58.15 38.22 -24.35
N ILE A 670 59.46 38.45 -24.26
CA ILE A 670 60.05 39.80 -24.28
C ILE A 670 59.86 40.43 -25.66
N GLN A 671 59.05 41.49 -25.72
CA GLN A 671 58.75 42.28 -26.92
C GLN A 671 58.92 43.78 -26.62
N PRO A 672 59.04 44.65 -27.65
CA PRO A 672 58.96 46.09 -27.46
C PRO A 672 57.57 46.47 -26.93
N VAL A 673 57.50 47.21 -25.82
CA VAL A 673 56.27 47.65 -25.16
C VAL A 673 56.36 49.13 -24.78
N GLN A 674 55.27 49.86 -24.98
CA GLN A 674 55.14 51.24 -24.53
C GLN A 674 54.66 51.26 -23.07
N LEU A 675 55.45 51.87 -22.17
CA LEU A 675 55.09 51.97 -20.75
C LEU A 675 53.78 52.74 -20.55
N SER A 676 53.55 53.79 -21.33
CA SER A 676 52.30 54.57 -21.29
C SER A 676 51.07 53.70 -21.53
N SER A 677 51.14 52.72 -22.45
CA SER A 677 50.05 51.77 -22.70
C SER A 677 49.78 50.87 -21.51
N ILE A 678 50.83 50.31 -20.88
CA ILE A 678 50.67 49.48 -19.67
C ILE A 678 50.04 50.30 -18.55
N VAL A 679 50.55 51.50 -18.27
CA VAL A 679 50.06 52.36 -17.18
C VAL A 679 48.60 52.75 -17.43
N ASN A 680 48.25 53.15 -18.65
CA ASN A 680 46.87 53.53 -18.99
C ASN A 680 45.90 52.35 -18.85
N GLU A 681 46.25 51.16 -19.36
CA GLU A 681 45.39 49.97 -19.24
C GLU A 681 45.17 49.56 -17.78
N VAL A 682 46.20 49.70 -16.93
CA VAL A 682 46.07 49.41 -15.50
C VAL A 682 45.23 50.48 -14.78
N LEU A 683 45.40 51.77 -15.10
CA LEU A 683 44.59 52.84 -14.50
C LEU A 683 43.12 52.72 -14.92
N ASP A 684 42.83 52.38 -16.17
CA ASP A 684 41.47 52.13 -16.66
C ASP A 684 40.78 51.00 -15.89
N HIS A 685 41.53 49.95 -15.51
CA HIS A 685 41.02 48.88 -14.67
C HIS A 685 40.53 49.37 -13.30
N PHE A 686 41.14 50.42 -12.76
CA PHE A 686 40.84 50.95 -11.42
C PHE A 686 40.05 52.26 -11.43
N ASN A 687 39.59 52.77 -12.58
CA ASN A 687 38.86 54.05 -12.70
C ASN A 687 37.73 54.21 -11.65
N ALA A 688 36.92 53.17 -11.42
CA ALA A 688 35.82 53.21 -10.45
C ALA A 688 36.27 53.37 -8.98
N TYR A 689 37.49 52.97 -8.63
CA TYR A 689 38.06 53.11 -7.28
C TYR A 689 38.75 54.47 -7.09
N LEU A 690 39.22 55.08 -8.18
CA LEU A 690 39.90 56.38 -8.18
C LEU A 690 38.90 57.55 -8.00
N GLU A 691 37.65 57.40 -8.48
CA GLU A 691 36.56 58.38 -8.29
C GLU A 691 36.21 58.64 -6.80
N GLY A 692 36.65 57.77 -5.87
CA GLY A 692 36.34 57.82 -4.45
C GLY A 692 37.14 58.83 -3.60
N GLY A 693 38.08 59.58 -4.19
CA GLY A 693 38.92 60.58 -3.48
C GLY A 693 40.44 60.32 -3.53
N ILE A 694 40.90 59.42 -4.40
CA ILE A 694 42.31 59.16 -4.66
C ILE A 694 42.70 59.85 -5.98
N SER A 695 43.65 60.79 -5.94
CA SER A 695 44.19 61.42 -7.16
C SER A 695 45.39 60.63 -7.67
N VAL A 696 45.48 60.37 -8.98
CA VAL A 696 46.66 59.78 -9.60
C VAL A 696 47.40 60.84 -10.44
N ASP A 697 48.69 61.03 -10.17
CA ASP A 697 49.60 61.92 -10.90
C ASP A 697 50.57 61.06 -11.71
N VAL A 698 50.54 61.17 -13.05
CA VAL A 698 51.31 60.33 -13.97
C VAL A 698 52.28 61.20 -14.76
N GLN A 699 53.57 60.97 -14.61
CA GLN A 699 54.64 61.68 -15.31
C GLN A 699 55.62 60.66 -15.92
N LEU A 700 55.39 60.28 -17.16
CA LEU A 700 56.17 59.25 -17.85
C LEU A 700 57.12 59.90 -18.86
N GLU A 701 58.42 59.80 -18.62
CA GLU A 701 59.44 60.16 -19.61
C GLU A 701 59.66 58.97 -20.58
N THR A 702 58.88 58.91 -21.67
CA THR A 702 58.90 57.75 -22.60
C THR A 702 59.01 58.12 -24.08
N GLU A 703 59.18 59.40 -24.46
CA GLU A 703 59.07 59.80 -25.88
C GLU A 703 60.24 59.33 -26.78
N GLU A 704 61.36 58.87 -26.22
CA GLU A 704 62.54 58.39 -26.99
C GLU A 704 63.01 56.96 -26.64
N HIS A 705 62.34 56.22 -25.73
CA HIS A 705 62.81 54.90 -25.26
C HIS A 705 61.68 53.87 -25.18
N THR A 706 61.92 52.69 -25.76
CA THR A 706 60.99 51.55 -25.70
C THR A 706 61.41 50.55 -24.61
N LEU A 707 60.44 50.14 -23.78
CA LEU A 707 60.62 49.11 -22.75
C LEU A 707 60.60 47.71 -23.40
N TYR A 708 61.44 46.79 -22.96
CA TYR A 708 61.40 45.40 -23.44
C TYR A 708 60.81 44.48 -22.38
N GLY A 709 59.65 43.89 -22.66
CA GLY A 709 58.99 42.98 -21.74
C GLY A 709 57.76 42.29 -22.30
N ASP A 710 57.16 41.45 -21.47
CA ASP A 710 55.84 40.86 -21.73
C ASP A 710 54.79 41.80 -21.14
N ALA A 711 54.07 42.51 -22.02
CA ALA A 711 53.08 43.52 -21.63
C ALA A 711 52.08 42.98 -20.59
N ARG A 712 51.58 41.76 -20.79
CA ARG A 712 50.57 41.16 -19.90
C ARG A 712 51.13 40.82 -18.53
N GLN A 713 52.38 40.36 -18.47
CA GLN A 713 53.03 40.10 -17.18
C GLN A 713 53.33 41.40 -16.45
N LEU A 714 53.82 42.43 -17.15
CA LEU A 714 54.06 43.74 -16.56
C LEU A 714 52.77 44.42 -16.09
N GLU A 715 51.66 44.34 -16.84
CA GLU A 715 50.33 44.76 -16.38
C GLU A 715 49.95 44.09 -15.06
N ILE A 716 50.20 42.79 -14.89
CA ILE A 716 49.93 42.06 -13.64
C ILE A 716 50.79 42.62 -12.50
N ALA A 717 52.08 42.88 -12.72
CA ALA A 717 52.95 43.46 -11.71
C ALA A 717 52.47 44.87 -11.29
N PHE A 718 52.11 45.71 -12.26
CA PHE A 718 51.62 47.07 -12.02
C PHE A 718 50.25 47.07 -11.31
N GLN A 719 49.34 46.16 -11.69
CA GLN A 719 48.06 45.98 -11.00
C GLN A 719 48.27 45.66 -9.53
N ILE A 720 49.19 44.77 -9.19
CA ILE A 720 49.48 44.39 -7.81
C ILE A 720 49.99 45.57 -6.99
N LEU A 721 50.88 46.39 -7.58
CA LEU A 721 51.48 47.53 -6.89
C LEU A 721 50.47 48.67 -6.71
N ILE A 722 49.68 48.97 -7.74
CA ILE A 722 48.63 50.01 -7.69
C ILE A 722 47.48 49.59 -6.78
N GLU A 723 47.04 48.32 -6.81
CA GLU A 723 46.03 47.80 -5.88
C GLU A 723 46.51 47.91 -4.42
N ASN A 724 47.80 47.64 -4.16
CA ASN A 724 48.36 47.84 -2.83
C ASN A 724 48.38 49.31 -2.39
N ALA A 725 48.69 50.24 -3.31
CA ALA A 725 48.62 51.68 -3.05
C ALA A 725 47.18 52.14 -2.75
N ILE A 726 46.20 51.75 -3.58
CA ILE A 726 44.78 52.09 -3.39
C ILE A 726 44.28 51.59 -2.03
N ASP A 727 44.60 50.34 -1.68
CA ASP A 727 44.22 49.76 -0.39
C ASP A 727 44.87 50.47 0.79
N ALA A 728 46.11 50.93 0.65
CA ALA A 728 46.82 51.66 1.70
C ALA A 728 46.19 53.03 1.99
N LEU A 729 45.65 53.69 0.96
CA LEU A 729 45.03 55.02 1.04
C LEU A 729 43.60 55.00 1.60
N LYS A 730 42.93 53.84 1.65
CA LYS A 730 41.57 53.68 2.19
C LYS A 730 40.57 54.74 1.69
N GLY A 731 40.66 55.07 0.39
CA GLY A 731 39.74 55.98 -0.30
C GLY A 731 40.13 57.46 -0.31
N LYS A 732 41.23 57.89 0.33
CA LYS A 732 41.71 59.28 0.23
C LYS A 732 43.23 59.35 0.19
N GLY A 733 43.79 60.01 -0.83
CA GLY A 733 45.23 60.21 -0.95
C GLY A 733 45.68 60.50 -2.36
N ASN A 734 46.98 60.33 -2.60
CA ASN A 734 47.61 60.52 -3.90
C ASN A 734 48.50 59.32 -4.22
N ILE A 735 48.38 58.84 -5.46
CA ILE A 735 49.32 57.90 -6.08
C ILE A 735 50.09 58.67 -7.14
N ARG A 736 51.41 58.61 -7.11
CA ARG A 736 52.28 59.19 -8.14
C ARG A 736 52.99 58.06 -8.89
N ILE A 737 52.91 58.10 -10.21
CA ILE A 737 53.64 57.19 -11.10
C ILE A 737 54.60 58.03 -11.94
N THR A 738 55.90 57.86 -11.72
CA THR A 738 56.94 58.55 -12.49
C THR A 738 57.83 57.56 -13.23
N SER A 739 58.37 57.96 -14.37
CA SER A 739 59.48 57.23 -15.00
C SER A 739 60.59 58.19 -15.41
N GLU A 740 61.84 57.78 -15.18
CA GLU A 740 63.06 58.50 -15.59
C GLU A 740 64.11 57.53 -16.13
N LEU A 741 64.97 58.02 -17.03
CA LEU A 741 66.06 57.22 -17.58
C LEU A 741 67.20 57.08 -16.56
N ALA A 742 67.61 55.84 -16.28
CA ALA A 742 68.71 55.54 -15.36
C ALA A 742 69.78 54.67 -16.04
N GLN A 743 71.05 54.87 -15.67
CA GLN A 743 72.15 53.99 -16.08
C GLN A 743 72.35 52.90 -15.04
N TYR A 744 72.18 51.63 -15.43
CA TYR A 744 72.38 50.49 -14.54
C TYR A 744 73.69 49.77 -14.90
N LEU A 745 74.72 49.94 -14.06
CA LEU A 745 76.12 49.56 -14.35
C LEU A 745 76.39 48.04 -14.42
N ASP A 746 75.40 47.18 -14.14
CA ASP A 746 75.61 45.73 -13.90
C ASP A 746 74.77 44.79 -14.80
N THR A 747 74.26 45.27 -15.94
CA THR A 747 73.51 44.44 -16.91
C THR A 747 74.00 44.61 -18.35
N ASN A 748 73.64 43.68 -19.25
CA ASN A 748 73.94 43.74 -20.68
C ASN A 748 73.18 44.85 -21.45
N PHE A 749 72.49 45.75 -20.75
CA PHE A 749 71.69 46.83 -21.32
C PHE A 749 72.34 48.18 -21.01
N GLU A 750 72.52 49.03 -22.03
CA GLU A 750 73.17 50.35 -21.88
C GLU A 750 72.24 51.40 -21.23
N GLU A 751 70.92 51.15 -21.24
CA GLU A 751 69.87 52.04 -20.71
C GLU A 751 68.81 51.25 -19.94
N CYS A 752 68.33 51.79 -18.82
CA CYS A 752 67.20 51.26 -18.07
C CYS A 752 66.18 52.36 -17.79
N LEU A 753 64.92 51.96 -17.66
CA LEU A 753 63.84 52.85 -17.22
C LEU A 753 63.58 52.57 -15.74
N GLU A 754 63.80 53.59 -14.91
CA GLU A 754 63.38 53.57 -13.52
C GLU A 754 61.92 54.03 -13.45
N ILE A 755 61.08 53.25 -12.78
CA ILE A 755 59.65 53.50 -12.65
C ILE A 755 59.31 53.50 -11.17
N GLU A 756 58.84 54.62 -10.65
CA GLU A 756 58.42 54.74 -9.26
C GLU A 756 56.89 54.76 -9.18
N ILE A 757 56.34 53.88 -8.33
CA ILE A 757 54.93 53.88 -7.94
C ILE A 757 54.88 54.26 -6.46
N ALA A 758 54.49 55.49 -6.18
CA ALA A 758 54.50 56.11 -4.86
C ALA A 758 53.09 56.37 -4.34
N ASP A 759 52.81 56.04 -3.08
CA ASP A 759 51.60 56.44 -2.34
C ASP A 759 51.94 57.27 -1.10
N ASN A 760 51.03 58.16 -0.70
CA ASN A 760 51.14 58.93 0.54
C ASN A 760 50.39 58.30 1.73
N GLY A 761 50.29 56.97 1.75
CA GLY A 761 49.63 56.19 2.79
C GLY A 761 50.46 55.99 4.06
N PRO A 762 50.05 55.06 4.94
CA PRO A 762 50.65 54.88 6.27
C PRO A 762 52.09 54.33 6.26
N GLY A 763 52.65 53.97 5.09
CA GLY A 763 53.99 53.42 4.96
C GLY A 763 54.23 52.07 5.65
N ILE A 764 55.42 51.52 5.47
CA ILE A 764 55.85 50.20 5.97
C ILE A 764 56.95 50.39 7.02
N PRO A 765 56.79 49.86 8.24
CA PRO A 765 57.83 49.90 9.28
C PRO A 765 59.10 49.13 8.89
N ALA A 766 60.27 49.59 9.36
CA ALA A 766 61.57 49.00 9.01
C ALA A 766 61.68 47.48 9.24
N PHE A 767 61.06 46.96 10.30
CA PHE A 767 61.11 45.52 10.64
C PHE A 767 60.33 44.62 9.66
N GLN A 768 59.48 45.19 8.80
CA GLN A 768 58.69 44.42 7.83
C GLN A 768 59.30 44.43 6.43
N LYS A 769 60.25 45.33 6.14
CA LYS A 769 60.76 45.58 4.78
C LYS A 769 61.32 44.33 4.10
N ASP A 770 62.09 43.52 4.82
CA ASP A 770 62.68 42.29 4.27
C ASP A 770 61.65 41.16 4.11
N GLN A 771 60.54 41.23 4.86
CA GLN A 771 59.52 40.17 4.90
C GLN A 771 58.39 40.39 3.90
N ILE A 772 58.17 41.60 3.38
CA ILE A 772 57.01 41.87 2.51
C ILE A 772 57.06 41.15 1.16
N PHE A 773 58.26 40.77 0.71
CA PHE A 773 58.44 40.00 -0.51
C PHE A 773 58.43 38.48 -0.28
N GLU A 774 58.45 38.05 0.99
CA GLU A 774 58.31 36.64 1.34
C GLU A 774 56.88 36.16 1.04
N PRO A 775 56.72 34.98 0.41
CA PRO A 775 55.40 34.45 0.11
C PRO A 775 54.52 34.36 1.37
N PHE A 776 53.25 34.73 1.23
CA PHE A 776 52.20 34.69 2.27
C PHE A 776 52.33 35.73 3.39
N PHE A 777 53.29 36.66 3.32
CA PHE A 777 53.34 37.78 4.25
C PHE A 777 52.26 38.82 3.90
N SER A 778 51.35 39.11 4.83
CA SER A 778 50.31 40.13 4.67
C SER A 778 49.94 40.74 6.01
N SER A 779 49.79 42.07 6.06
CA SER A 779 49.24 42.80 7.20
C SER A 779 47.72 43.00 7.13
N LYS A 780 47.09 42.61 6.01
CA LYS A 780 45.63 42.68 5.76
C LYS A 780 44.93 41.40 6.25
N LYS A 781 43.78 41.56 6.92
CA LYS A 781 42.96 40.45 7.46
C LYS A 781 42.50 39.45 6.39
N ASP A 782 42.25 39.94 5.17
CA ASP A 782 41.79 39.14 4.03
C ASP A 782 42.84 39.03 2.90
N GLY A 783 44.08 39.49 3.14
CA GLY A 783 45.15 39.49 2.14
C GLY A 783 45.79 38.11 1.98
N THR A 784 46.05 37.73 0.73
CA THR A 784 46.66 36.43 0.39
C THR A 784 48.17 36.38 0.61
N GLY A 785 48.82 37.55 0.72
CA GLY A 785 50.27 37.68 0.89
C GLY A 785 51.11 37.18 -0.30
N MET A 786 50.49 36.89 -1.45
CA MET A 786 51.19 36.40 -2.65
C MET A 786 51.51 37.51 -3.66
N GLY A 787 50.82 38.65 -3.61
CA GLY A 787 50.91 39.70 -4.63
C GLY A 787 52.33 40.20 -4.85
N LEU A 788 52.98 40.71 -3.81
CA LEU A 788 54.32 41.29 -3.93
C LEU A 788 55.39 40.28 -4.34
N THR A 789 55.26 39.02 -3.93
CA THR A 789 56.11 37.93 -4.41
C THR A 789 55.94 37.68 -5.91
N ILE A 790 54.71 37.74 -6.43
CA ILE A 790 54.42 37.62 -7.86
C ILE A 790 54.99 38.80 -8.63
N ALA A 791 54.78 40.04 -8.16
CA ALA A 791 55.33 41.23 -8.77
C ALA A 791 56.88 41.16 -8.83
N ARG A 792 57.53 40.79 -7.72
CA ARG A 792 58.99 40.58 -7.68
C ARG A 792 59.46 39.52 -8.67
N LYS A 793 58.76 38.39 -8.76
CA LYS A 793 59.11 37.33 -9.71
C LYS A 793 58.99 37.77 -11.16
N ILE A 794 57.91 38.49 -11.50
CA ILE A 794 57.72 39.04 -12.85
C ILE A 794 58.85 39.99 -13.19
N ILE A 795 59.16 40.95 -12.32
CA ILE A 795 60.22 41.93 -12.56
C ILE A 795 61.60 41.24 -12.71
N GLN A 796 61.89 40.25 -11.87
CA GLN A 796 63.11 39.44 -11.98
C GLN A 796 63.18 38.62 -13.28
N ASP A 797 62.06 38.06 -13.74
CA ASP A 797 61.99 37.34 -15.03
C ASP A 797 62.19 38.25 -16.23
N HIS A 798 61.99 39.56 -16.06
CA HIS A 798 62.27 40.60 -17.04
C HIS A 798 63.69 41.19 -16.90
N ASN A 799 64.56 40.53 -16.14
CA ASN A 799 65.91 41.01 -15.80
C ASN A 799 65.92 42.38 -15.11
N GLY A 800 64.85 42.70 -14.38
CA GLY A 800 64.72 43.92 -13.60
C GLY A 800 64.86 43.71 -12.10
N GLU A 801 64.87 44.83 -11.37
CA GLU A 801 64.89 44.87 -9.91
C GLU A 801 63.68 45.63 -9.37
N ILE A 802 63.20 45.21 -8.18
CA ILE A 802 62.16 45.91 -7.43
C ILE A 802 62.69 46.26 -6.04
N GLU A 803 62.74 47.54 -5.72
CA GLU A 803 63.15 48.08 -4.44
C GLU A 803 61.97 48.73 -3.70
N LEU A 804 61.98 48.63 -2.37
CA LEU A 804 61.00 49.28 -1.50
C LEU A 804 61.65 50.43 -0.72
N ILE A 805 61.15 51.65 -0.94
CA ILE A 805 61.48 52.82 -0.15
C ILE A 805 60.24 53.23 0.62
N SER A 806 60.23 52.97 1.92
CA SER A 806 59.08 53.32 2.76
C SER A 806 59.50 53.68 4.17
N LYS A 807 58.73 54.58 4.79
CA LYS A 807 58.83 54.93 6.20
C LYS A 807 57.41 55.06 6.75
N LYS A 808 57.18 54.48 7.92
CA LYS A 808 55.88 54.58 8.61
C LYS A 808 55.45 56.05 8.70
N ASP A 809 54.21 56.32 8.33
CA ASP A 809 53.52 57.62 8.28
C ASP A 809 54.00 58.61 7.19
N TYR A 810 54.88 58.17 6.27
CA TYR A 810 55.43 59.00 5.18
C TYR A 810 55.17 58.44 3.77
N GLY A 811 54.36 57.38 3.63
CA GLY A 811 54.09 56.74 2.33
C GLY A 811 55.01 55.58 1.96
N THR A 812 54.75 55.01 0.79
CA THR A 812 55.50 53.88 0.22
C THR A 812 55.84 54.17 -1.23
N VAL A 813 57.08 53.90 -1.62
CA VAL A 813 57.54 53.94 -3.00
C VAL A 813 58.06 52.55 -3.36
N PHE A 814 57.47 51.98 -4.41
CA PHE A 814 58.04 50.83 -5.11
C PHE A 814 58.79 51.34 -6.33
N ARG A 815 60.09 51.09 -6.36
CA ARG A 815 60.97 51.46 -7.47
C ARG A 815 61.26 50.22 -8.30
N LEU A 816 60.97 50.29 -9.59
CA LEU A 816 61.19 49.23 -10.56
C LEU A 816 62.27 49.67 -11.53
N THR A 817 63.29 48.85 -11.74
CA THR A 817 64.29 49.08 -12.78
C THR A 817 64.11 48.02 -13.85
N LEU A 818 63.78 48.43 -15.08
CA LEU A 818 63.57 47.51 -16.19
C LEU A 818 64.42 47.90 -17.43
N PRO A 819 64.87 46.92 -18.24
CA PRO A 819 65.63 47.20 -19.46
C PRO A 819 64.86 48.05 -20.48
N ALA A 820 65.51 49.08 -21.01
CA ALA A 820 64.98 49.94 -22.06
C ALA A 820 66.03 50.13 -23.18
N LYS A 821 65.58 50.60 -24.35
CA LYS A 821 66.48 50.95 -25.45
C LYS A 821 65.99 52.23 -26.12
N LYS A 822 66.92 53.13 -26.45
CA LYS A 822 66.65 54.28 -27.30
C LYS A 822 66.07 53.88 -28.65
N ASP A 823 64.99 54.55 -29.05
CA ASP A 823 64.38 54.41 -30.36
C ASP A 823 65.32 54.99 -31.43
N THR A 824 65.96 54.15 -32.24
CA THR A 824 66.72 54.59 -33.42
C THR A 824 65.73 55.02 -34.51
N VAL A 825 65.72 56.30 -34.85
CA VAL A 825 64.98 56.88 -36.01
C VAL A 825 65.44 56.26 -37.31
#